data_AF-A0A2Z5K4J1-F1
#
_entry.id   AF-A0A2Z5K4J1-F1
#
_cell.length_a   1.000
_cell.length_b   1.000
_cell.length_c   1.000
_cell.angle_alpha   90.00
_cell.angle_beta   90.00
_cell.angle_gamma   90.00
#
_symmetry.space_group_name_H-M   'P 1'
#
loop_
_entity.id
_entity.type
_entity.pdbx_description
1 polymer ?
#
loop_
_entity_poly.entity_id
_entity_poly.type
_entity_poly.pdbx_seq_one_letter_code
_entity_poly.pdbx_strand_id
1 'polypeptide(L)'
;MSMPTQSAQVLEPEARRLTIFAMDLVGGGRRVSLKPGLNLVHGNITTGKTTFVRLIRSLLGTVPSGLPEETEVVSDIRARLNLGGQLWEVNRPLSSTRSAPVDLVEVLDEDGREPRTLRLPAVGSQASFGRFLLDQMDIPAVSVPQARSKPTEGLTPVTMSDWLGYCIVTGDEIDAQVFGHHHPFRDQKRRWVFELAYGLYDAEVAKLVAALKSVEIKIGALDREEELQKQFLAETPFSSSEALVRRIAEIDSALAENATQSVDGVSEVVATFDVGKLREDLLLSRAKARQAADEIRKNEGQLKDLTDLLGQLKSQFSRLTRAIISDEWLVDFDFVVCPRCGSDVEPARATDECCYLCLQTPGSSSSREAFLAEQDRIVTQIQETESVIASRRESLSSLRALHAELSEQEEILSAQLNSRTQTFVSDRESQIAESASNRAYLAAERNKAEEYLRILERFQLTFSSRQELEEQKAEIEDKIARRELTASASESYIELLEDRLLGYLSQLNVPHFDADLSVTINRKTYLPEISGRTFDELSSQGLKTLVNVAHSLAHHTVAIDNNLPMPGLLVLDGLSANAGRRGFDEDRIRDMYQLLMSVSEEYGDRLQIIAVDNDPPADLWGDLSSMEVLHLTQEDKLIRFPPVVVPNQAAGTE
;
A
#
# COMPACT_ATOMS: atom_id res chain seq x y z
N MET A 1 2.81 -41.51 -34.34
CA MET A 1 2.70 -40.34 -33.44
C MET A 1 4.11 -40.07 -32.91
N SER A 2 5.07 -39.64 -33.73
CA SER A 2 5.32 -38.24 -34.14
C SER A 2 5.20 -37.27 -32.98
N MET A 3 6.21 -37.26 -32.11
CA MET A 3 6.43 -36.21 -31.12
C MET A 3 6.86 -34.91 -31.81
N PRO A 4 6.45 -33.74 -31.29
CA PRO A 4 6.84 -32.47 -31.87
C PRO A 4 8.29 -32.18 -31.50
N THR A 5 9.16 -32.15 -32.51
CA THR A 5 10.52 -31.64 -32.42
C THR A 5 10.42 -30.13 -32.20
N GLN A 6 10.50 -29.68 -30.94
CA GLN A 6 10.84 -28.29 -30.68
C GLN A 6 12.28 -28.10 -31.15
N SER A 7 12.43 -27.26 -32.16
CA SER A 7 13.69 -26.79 -32.71
C SER A 7 14.54 -26.18 -31.60
N ALA A 8 15.47 -26.97 -31.04
CA ALA A 8 16.65 -26.45 -30.40
C ALA A 8 17.34 -25.56 -31.44
N GLN A 9 17.47 -24.26 -31.15
CA GLN A 9 18.39 -23.42 -31.89
C GLN A 9 19.75 -24.09 -31.79
N VAL A 10 20.23 -24.62 -32.91
CA VAL A 10 21.59 -25.11 -33.06
C VAL A 10 22.48 -23.87 -32.91
N LEU A 11 22.96 -23.62 -31.70
CA LEU A 11 24.01 -22.62 -31.46
C LEU A 11 25.23 -23.06 -32.28
N GLU A 12 25.81 -22.12 -33.03
CA GLU A 12 26.98 -22.40 -33.87
C GLU A 12 28.15 -22.92 -33.02
N PRO A 13 29.01 -23.82 -33.57
CA PRO A 13 30.13 -24.46 -32.86
C PRO A 13 31.17 -23.48 -32.27
N GLU A 14 31.02 -22.18 -32.48
CA GLU A 14 31.95 -21.13 -32.10
C GLU A 14 31.54 -20.36 -30.84
N ALA A 15 30.32 -20.54 -30.33
CA ALA A 15 29.70 -19.64 -29.34
C ALA A 15 30.50 -19.46 -28.03
N ARG A 16 31.33 -20.42 -27.62
CA ARG A 16 32.09 -20.41 -26.34
C ARG A 16 33.59 -20.31 -26.48
N ARG A 17 34.02 -19.98 -27.69
CA ARG A 17 35.43 -19.91 -28.04
C ARG A 17 36.10 -18.74 -27.33
N LEU A 18 37.22 -19.03 -26.67
CA LEU A 18 38.14 -18.05 -26.12
C LEU A 18 39.55 -18.41 -26.60
N THR A 19 40.13 -17.58 -27.47
CA THR A 19 41.50 -17.80 -27.94
C THR A 19 42.29 -16.50 -27.86
N ILE A 20 43.44 -16.52 -27.22
CA ILE A 20 44.39 -15.41 -27.20
C ILE A 20 45.36 -15.64 -28.37
N PHE A 21 45.43 -14.73 -29.34
CA PHE A 21 46.37 -14.83 -30.47
C PHE A 21 47.63 -14.01 -30.26
N ALA A 22 47.52 -12.89 -29.55
CA ALA A 22 48.66 -12.06 -29.24
C ALA A 22 48.44 -11.32 -27.92
N MET A 23 49.53 -11.09 -27.21
CA MET A 23 49.56 -10.31 -25.98
C MET A 23 50.82 -9.43 -25.98
N ASP A 24 50.64 -8.12 -25.93
CA ASP A 24 51.68 -7.10 -25.92
C ASP A 24 51.67 -6.36 -24.58
N LEU A 25 52.80 -6.40 -23.90
CA LEU A 25 53.04 -5.78 -22.59
C LEU A 25 53.59 -4.37 -22.83
N VAL A 26 52.70 -3.38 -22.91
CA VAL A 26 53.05 -1.99 -23.21
C VAL A 26 53.90 -1.43 -22.08
N GLY A 27 55.13 -1.01 -22.40
CA GLY A 27 56.12 -0.58 -21.41
C GLY A 27 57.04 -1.69 -20.89
N GLY A 28 56.62 -2.96 -20.97
CA GLY A 28 57.42 -4.13 -20.60
C GLY A 28 58.34 -4.67 -21.72
N GLY A 29 58.21 -4.14 -22.94
CA GLY A 29 59.09 -4.46 -24.07
C GLY A 29 58.93 -5.87 -24.66
N ARG A 30 57.77 -6.50 -24.45
CA ARG A 30 57.50 -7.90 -24.82
C ARG A 30 56.15 -8.05 -25.50
N ARG A 31 56.16 -8.70 -26.68
CA ARG A 31 54.98 -9.19 -27.37
C ARG A 31 55.08 -10.70 -27.56
N VAL A 32 54.04 -11.41 -27.16
CA VAL A 32 53.91 -12.88 -27.27
C VAL A 32 52.84 -13.18 -28.30
N SER A 33 53.13 -14.07 -29.25
CA SER A 33 52.15 -14.55 -30.23
C SER A 33 51.79 -15.99 -29.89
N LEU A 34 50.51 -16.25 -29.70
CA LEU A 34 49.98 -17.55 -29.33
C LEU A 34 49.18 -18.14 -30.49
N LYS A 35 49.00 -19.45 -30.49
CA LYS A 35 48.28 -20.23 -31.50
C LYS A 35 47.07 -20.93 -30.87
N PRO A 36 46.06 -21.34 -31.64
CA PRO A 36 45.09 -22.32 -31.18
C PRO A 36 45.77 -23.64 -30.77
N GLY A 37 45.11 -24.46 -29.96
CA GLY A 37 45.69 -25.70 -29.43
C GLY A 37 46.73 -25.46 -28.34
N LEU A 38 47.76 -26.31 -28.29
CA LEU A 38 48.81 -26.31 -27.26
C LEU A 38 49.90 -25.26 -27.53
N ASN A 39 50.17 -24.46 -26.50
CA ASN A 39 51.19 -23.42 -26.47
C ASN A 39 52.11 -23.68 -25.29
N LEU A 40 53.41 -23.79 -25.54
CA LEU A 40 54.43 -24.02 -24.52
C LEU A 40 55.15 -22.71 -24.18
N VAL A 41 55.15 -22.37 -22.90
CA VAL A 41 55.96 -21.29 -22.31
C VAL A 41 57.03 -21.93 -21.44
N HIS A 42 58.26 -21.91 -21.92
CA HIS A 42 59.39 -22.58 -21.29
C HIS A 42 60.42 -21.56 -20.80
N GLY A 43 61.14 -21.88 -19.72
CA GLY A 43 62.25 -21.04 -19.25
C GLY A 43 62.72 -21.34 -17.84
N ASN A 44 63.82 -20.73 -17.42
CA ASN A 44 64.42 -20.96 -16.10
C ASN A 44 63.56 -20.40 -14.95
N ILE A 45 63.82 -20.84 -13.72
CA ILE A 45 63.23 -20.23 -12.51
C ILE A 45 63.57 -18.72 -12.48
N THR A 46 62.69 -17.89 -11.93
CA THR A 46 62.83 -16.43 -11.79
C THR A 46 62.90 -15.60 -13.08
N THR A 47 62.45 -16.15 -14.21
CA THR A 47 62.43 -15.45 -15.51
C THR A 47 61.10 -14.75 -15.86
N GLY A 48 60.05 -14.98 -15.06
CA GLY A 48 58.73 -14.33 -15.21
C GLY A 48 57.59 -15.22 -15.72
N LYS A 49 57.77 -16.55 -15.79
CA LYS A 49 56.72 -17.51 -16.22
C LYS A 49 55.39 -17.38 -15.46
N THR A 50 55.40 -17.53 -14.15
CA THR A 50 54.18 -17.36 -13.31
C THR A 50 53.64 -15.93 -13.41
N THR A 51 54.50 -14.93 -13.63
CA THR A 51 54.08 -13.55 -13.90
C THR A 51 53.27 -13.45 -15.20
N PHE A 52 53.68 -14.15 -16.26
CA PHE A 52 52.94 -14.22 -17.52
C PHE A 52 51.52 -14.77 -17.30
N VAL A 53 51.38 -15.84 -16.53
CA VAL A 53 50.08 -16.44 -16.16
C VAL A 53 49.21 -15.45 -15.38
N ARG A 54 49.80 -14.73 -14.41
CA ARG A 54 49.10 -13.68 -13.66
C ARG A 54 48.69 -12.50 -14.55
N LEU A 55 49.46 -12.17 -15.58
CA LEU A 55 49.10 -11.14 -16.56
C LEU A 55 47.99 -11.61 -17.51
N ILE A 56 47.94 -12.88 -17.92
CA ILE A 56 46.79 -13.45 -18.64
C ILE A 56 45.53 -13.35 -17.78
N ARG A 57 45.62 -13.69 -16.49
CA ARG A 57 44.51 -13.51 -15.54
C ARG A 57 44.10 -12.04 -15.42
N SER A 58 45.07 -11.14 -15.41
CA SER A 58 44.84 -9.69 -15.38
C SER A 58 44.26 -9.13 -16.68
N LEU A 59 44.48 -9.79 -17.82
CA LEU A 59 43.88 -9.43 -19.10
C LEU A 59 42.38 -9.76 -19.10
N LEU A 60 42.01 -10.96 -18.65
CA LEU A 60 40.63 -11.49 -18.78
C LEU A 60 39.75 -11.29 -17.53
N GLY A 61 40.34 -11.06 -16.36
CA GLY A 61 39.63 -10.96 -15.08
C GLY A 61 40.24 -9.91 -14.17
N THR A 62 39.96 -9.95 -12.87
CA THR A 62 40.45 -8.94 -11.91
C THR A 62 41.98 -8.99 -11.82
N VAL A 63 42.64 -7.82 -11.78
CA VAL A 63 44.08 -7.73 -11.55
C VAL A 63 44.41 -8.28 -10.15
N PRO A 64 45.22 -9.35 -10.03
CA PRO A 64 45.57 -9.94 -8.74
C PRO A 64 46.36 -8.96 -7.86
N SER A 65 46.15 -9.04 -6.55
CA SER A 65 47.05 -8.40 -5.58
C SER A 65 48.39 -9.14 -5.54
N GLY A 66 49.51 -8.41 -5.47
CA GLY A 66 50.84 -9.03 -5.38
C GLY A 66 51.44 -9.44 -6.73
N LEU A 67 51.20 -8.67 -7.79
CA LEU A 67 52.05 -8.72 -8.98
C LEU A 67 53.48 -8.28 -8.60
N PRO A 68 54.53 -8.89 -9.18
CA PRO A 68 55.92 -8.48 -8.92
C PRO A 68 56.18 -7.02 -9.30
N GLU A 69 57.10 -6.34 -8.60
CA GLU A 69 57.44 -4.92 -8.83
C GLU A 69 57.88 -4.66 -10.28
N GLU A 70 58.49 -5.65 -10.93
CA GLU A 70 58.90 -5.56 -12.33
C GLU A 70 57.72 -5.30 -13.28
N THR A 71 56.48 -5.62 -12.87
CA THR A 71 55.28 -5.36 -13.68
C THR A 71 54.81 -3.91 -13.64
N GLU A 72 55.35 -3.06 -12.75
CA GLU A 72 54.95 -1.64 -12.65
C GLU A 72 55.28 -0.83 -13.90
N VAL A 73 56.27 -1.27 -14.69
CA VAL A 73 56.60 -0.64 -15.97
C VAL A 73 55.57 -0.92 -17.07
N VAL A 74 54.68 -1.91 -16.85
CA VAL A 74 53.63 -2.27 -17.80
C VAL A 74 52.42 -1.38 -17.57
N SER A 75 52.15 -0.47 -18.51
CA SER A 75 51.00 0.45 -18.41
C SER A 75 49.69 -0.24 -18.81
N ASP A 76 49.75 -1.02 -19.90
CA ASP A 76 48.60 -1.64 -20.54
C ASP A 76 48.95 -3.03 -21.07
N ILE A 77 47.96 -3.91 -21.09
CA ILE A 77 48.01 -5.18 -21.81
C ILE A 77 47.15 -5.02 -23.06
N ARG A 78 47.80 -5.09 -24.23
CA ARG A 78 47.10 -5.16 -25.52
C ARG A 78 46.99 -6.61 -25.95
N ALA A 79 45.82 -7.06 -26.34
CA ALA A 79 45.61 -8.43 -26.75
C ALA A 79 44.73 -8.52 -27.99
N ARG A 80 44.97 -9.56 -28.79
CA ARG A 80 44.08 -9.96 -29.88
C ARG A 80 43.39 -11.25 -29.48
N LEU A 81 42.07 -11.21 -29.35
CA LEU A 81 41.25 -12.28 -28.80
C LEU A 81 40.21 -12.76 -29.81
N ASN A 82 39.94 -14.06 -29.87
CA ASN A 82 38.69 -14.59 -30.40
C ASN A 82 37.72 -14.81 -29.23
N LEU A 83 36.54 -14.20 -29.31
CA LEU A 83 35.45 -14.32 -28.35
C LEU A 83 34.20 -14.76 -29.12
N GLY A 84 33.76 -16.00 -28.93
CA GLY A 84 32.52 -16.50 -29.54
C GLY A 84 32.52 -16.50 -31.07
N GLY A 85 33.68 -16.68 -31.71
CA GLY A 85 33.87 -16.60 -33.17
C GLY A 85 34.26 -15.21 -33.68
N GLN A 86 34.13 -14.16 -32.86
CA GLN A 86 34.47 -12.78 -33.25
C GLN A 86 35.87 -12.39 -32.79
N LEU A 87 36.62 -11.72 -33.69
CA LEU A 87 37.97 -11.26 -33.39
C LEU A 87 37.96 -9.83 -32.83
N TRP A 88 38.66 -9.62 -31.72
CA TRP A 88 38.71 -8.35 -31.00
C TRP A 88 40.16 -7.94 -30.69
N GLU A 89 40.46 -6.66 -30.87
CA GLU A 89 41.63 -6.02 -30.26
C GLU A 89 41.20 -5.36 -28.95
N VAL A 90 41.87 -5.73 -27.87
CA VAL A 90 41.61 -5.27 -26.50
C VAL A 90 42.81 -4.49 -26.02
N ASN A 91 42.60 -3.28 -25.51
CA ASN A 91 43.61 -2.53 -24.76
C ASN A 91 43.13 -2.33 -23.33
N ARG A 92 43.78 -3.01 -22.39
CA ARG A 92 43.39 -3.01 -20.99
C ARG A 92 44.50 -2.42 -20.11
N PRO A 93 44.25 -1.29 -19.42
CA PRO A 93 45.20 -0.75 -18.45
C PRO A 93 45.48 -1.73 -17.31
N LEU A 94 46.75 -1.87 -16.94
CA LEU A 94 47.16 -2.68 -15.79
C LEU A 94 46.96 -1.87 -14.50
N SER A 95 45.68 -1.68 -14.12
CA SER A 95 45.31 -0.94 -12.93
C SER A 95 44.33 -1.73 -12.07
N SER A 96 44.45 -1.59 -10.75
CA SER A 96 43.47 -2.07 -9.78
C SER A 96 42.21 -1.19 -9.71
N THR A 97 42.21 -0.04 -10.40
CA THR A 97 41.07 0.89 -10.45
C THR A 97 39.89 0.25 -11.19
N ARG A 98 38.77 0.04 -10.48
CA ARG A 98 37.58 -0.62 -11.03
C ARG A 98 37.00 0.07 -12.27
N SER A 99 37.07 1.40 -12.32
CA SER A 99 36.55 2.23 -13.42
C SER A 99 37.55 2.45 -14.56
N ALA A 100 38.74 1.81 -14.53
CA ALA A 100 39.70 1.94 -15.62
C ALA A 100 39.05 1.53 -16.94
N PRO A 101 39.08 2.40 -17.98
CA PRO A 101 38.45 2.10 -19.26
C PRO A 101 39.27 1.03 -20.00
N VAL A 102 38.58 0.00 -20.48
CA VAL A 102 39.09 -1.02 -21.39
C VAL A 102 38.54 -0.69 -22.77
N ASP A 103 39.45 -0.52 -23.72
CA ASP A 103 39.12 -0.24 -25.11
C ASP A 103 39.03 -1.54 -25.90
N LEU A 104 37.97 -1.69 -26.69
CA LEU A 104 37.69 -2.87 -27.51
C LEU A 104 37.40 -2.42 -28.93
N VAL A 105 38.06 -3.05 -29.90
CA VAL A 105 37.83 -2.83 -31.32
C VAL A 105 37.59 -4.17 -32.00
N GLU A 106 36.43 -4.32 -32.61
CA GLU A 106 36.13 -5.50 -33.42
C GLU A 106 36.98 -5.49 -34.69
N VAL A 107 37.62 -6.62 -34.98
CA VAL A 107 38.36 -6.82 -36.23
C VAL A 107 37.44 -7.50 -37.24
N LEU A 108 37.30 -6.87 -38.40
CA LEU A 108 36.53 -7.36 -39.52
C LEU A 108 37.45 -7.99 -40.54
N ASP A 109 37.07 -9.14 -41.08
CA ASP A 109 37.88 -9.80 -42.11
C ASP A 109 37.70 -9.11 -43.46
N GLU A 110 36.50 -8.93 -44.03
CA GLU A 110 36.35 -8.24 -45.34
C GLU A 110 35.02 -7.48 -45.60
N ASP A 111 34.13 -7.30 -44.61
CA ASP A 111 32.84 -6.64 -44.86
C ASP A 111 32.87 -5.13 -44.61
N GLY A 112 32.30 -4.35 -45.55
CA GLY A 112 32.15 -2.89 -45.48
C GLY A 112 31.21 -2.36 -44.38
N ARG A 113 31.03 -3.11 -43.29
CA ARG A 113 30.41 -2.63 -42.04
C ARG A 113 31.46 -1.89 -41.21
N GLU A 114 31.03 -0.91 -40.43
CA GLU A 114 31.95 -0.25 -39.49
C GLU A 114 32.26 -1.20 -38.31
N PRO A 115 33.55 -1.30 -37.89
CA PRO A 115 33.92 -2.13 -36.75
C PRO A 115 33.32 -1.57 -35.46
N ARG A 116 32.80 -2.44 -34.60
CA ARG A 116 32.30 -2.02 -33.29
C ARG A 116 33.46 -1.58 -32.41
N THR A 117 33.39 -0.35 -31.92
CA THR A 117 34.32 0.18 -30.93
C THR A 117 33.58 0.39 -29.60
N LEU A 118 34.11 -0.17 -28.52
CA LEU A 118 33.51 -0.08 -27.19
C LEU A 118 34.56 0.38 -26.18
N ARG A 119 34.12 1.16 -25.20
CA ARG A 119 34.90 1.53 -24.03
C ARG A 119 34.12 1.15 -22.78
N LEU A 120 34.61 0.14 -22.07
CA LEU A 120 33.91 -0.45 -20.92
C LEU A 120 34.75 -0.31 -19.65
N PRO A 121 34.16 -0.11 -18.46
CA PRO A 121 34.90 -0.18 -17.21
C PRO A 121 35.42 -1.61 -16.97
N ALA A 122 36.63 -1.73 -16.41
CA ALA A 122 37.24 -3.02 -16.09
C ALA A 122 36.37 -3.87 -15.13
N VAL A 123 35.71 -3.24 -14.15
CA VAL A 123 34.83 -3.90 -13.18
C VAL A 123 33.53 -3.11 -13.01
N GLY A 124 32.38 -3.79 -13.07
CA GLY A 124 31.05 -3.18 -12.90
C GLY A 124 29.92 -4.20 -13.06
N SER A 125 28.73 -3.86 -12.56
CA SER A 125 27.59 -4.80 -12.45
C SER A 125 26.66 -4.85 -13.66
N GLN A 126 26.60 -3.79 -14.50
CA GLN A 126 25.62 -3.69 -15.59
C GLN A 126 26.27 -3.66 -16.98
N ALA A 127 27.38 -2.94 -17.15
CA ALA A 127 28.14 -2.89 -18.40
C ALA A 127 29.63 -2.82 -18.08
N SER A 128 30.29 -3.98 -17.95
CA SER A 128 31.72 -4.08 -17.65
C SER A 128 32.41 -5.00 -18.64
N PHE A 129 33.74 -4.89 -18.74
CA PHE A 129 34.53 -5.75 -19.61
C PHE A 129 34.34 -7.23 -19.27
N GLY A 130 34.30 -7.59 -17.98
CA GLY A 130 34.01 -8.96 -17.56
C GLY A 130 32.63 -9.48 -17.98
N ARG A 131 31.59 -8.63 -17.94
CA ARG A 131 30.25 -9.01 -18.45
C ARG A 131 30.26 -9.15 -19.97
N PHE A 132 30.93 -8.24 -20.68
CA PHE A 132 31.11 -8.33 -22.12
C PHE A 132 31.78 -9.64 -22.55
N LEU A 133 32.83 -10.09 -21.86
CA LEU A 133 33.47 -11.38 -22.13
C LEU A 133 32.48 -12.55 -22.00
N LEU A 134 31.68 -12.58 -20.92
CA LEU A 134 30.66 -13.62 -20.73
C LEU A 134 29.60 -13.58 -21.83
N ASP A 135 29.13 -12.38 -22.21
CA ASP A 135 28.11 -12.19 -23.24
C ASP A 135 28.59 -12.63 -24.63
N GLN A 136 29.84 -12.30 -24.99
CA GLN A 136 30.41 -12.72 -26.28
C GLN A 136 30.61 -14.24 -26.36
N MET A 137 30.80 -14.91 -25.23
CA MET A 137 31.02 -16.36 -25.17
C MET A 137 29.74 -17.16 -24.85
N ASP A 138 28.57 -16.52 -24.83
CA ASP A 138 27.30 -17.14 -24.40
C ASP A 138 27.39 -17.87 -23.04
N ILE A 139 28.16 -17.29 -22.10
CA ILE A 139 28.29 -17.80 -20.74
C ILE A 139 27.29 -17.05 -19.82
N PRO A 140 26.48 -17.76 -19.03
CA PRO A 140 25.49 -17.12 -18.16
C PRO A 140 26.13 -16.19 -17.13
N ALA A 141 25.85 -14.88 -17.17
CA ALA A 141 26.11 -14.01 -16.02
C ALA A 141 24.87 -13.96 -15.11
N VAL A 142 24.94 -14.81 -14.09
CA VAL A 142 23.88 -14.99 -13.09
C VAL A 142 24.35 -14.45 -11.76
N SER A 143 23.43 -13.87 -10.99
CA SER A 143 23.70 -13.52 -9.59
C SER A 143 23.19 -14.62 -8.68
N VAL A 144 24.08 -15.12 -7.82
CA VAL A 144 23.84 -16.25 -6.93
C VAL A 144 23.78 -15.78 -5.48
N PRO A 145 23.08 -16.50 -4.59
CA PRO A 145 23.03 -16.17 -3.17
C PRO A 145 24.41 -16.11 -2.50
N GLN A 146 24.59 -15.14 -1.60
CA GLN A 146 25.78 -15.02 -0.75
C GLN A 146 25.97 -16.18 0.22
N ALA A 147 24.93 -16.94 0.52
CA ALA A 147 25.03 -18.18 1.27
C ALA A 147 23.97 -19.17 0.78
N ARG A 148 24.34 -20.44 0.59
CA ARG A 148 23.38 -21.50 0.22
C ARG A 148 22.25 -21.66 1.23
N SER A 149 22.52 -21.40 2.52
CA SER A 149 21.52 -21.43 3.59
C SER A 149 20.57 -20.24 3.60
N LYS A 150 20.86 -19.18 2.84
CA LYS A 150 20.10 -17.92 2.81
C LYS A 150 19.85 -17.45 1.37
N PRO A 151 19.01 -18.16 0.61
CA PRO A 151 18.83 -17.92 -0.84
C PRO A 151 18.25 -16.54 -1.20
N THR A 152 17.66 -15.83 -0.23
CA THR A 152 17.00 -14.52 -0.44
C THR A 152 17.79 -13.32 0.09
N GLU A 153 18.86 -13.52 0.88
CA GLU A 153 19.65 -12.43 1.44
C GLU A 153 20.93 -12.20 0.63
N GLY A 154 20.99 -11.10 -0.11
CA GLY A 154 22.18 -10.64 -0.82
C GLY A 154 22.55 -11.53 -2.02
N LEU A 155 22.38 -11.01 -3.23
CA LEU A 155 22.86 -11.66 -4.44
C LEU A 155 24.25 -11.13 -4.81
N THR A 156 25.17 -12.03 -5.17
CA THR A 156 26.49 -11.68 -5.69
C THR A 156 26.64 -12.20 -7.11
N PRO A 157 27.05 -11.38 -8.10
CA PRO A 157 27.25 -11.83 -9.47
C PRO A 157 28.37 -12.87 -9.56
N VAL A 158 28.18 -13.92 -10.37
CA VAL A 158 29.28 -14.77 -10.85
C VAL A 158 29.94 -14.06 -12.03
N THR A 159 31.21 -13.72 -11.88
CA THR A 159 31.98 -12.88 -12.81
C THR A 159 32.93 -13.70 -13.65
N MET A 160 33.46 -13.13 -14.74
CA MET A 160 34.51 -13.79 -15.55
C MET A 160 35.72 -14.23 -14.69
N SER A 161 36.07 -13.46 -13.66
CA SER A 161 37.14 -13.83 -12.72
C SER A 161 36.87 -15.13 -11.95
N ASP A 162 35.59 -15.44 -11.69
CA ASP A 162 35.19 -16.69 -11.03
C ASP A 162 35.31 -17.87 -11.99
N TRP A 163 34.89 -17.71 -13.25
CA TRP A 163 35.06 -18.70 -14.33
C TRP A 163 36.52 -19.00 -14.62
N LEU A 164 37.38 -17.98 -14.64
CA LEU A 164 38.83 -18.15 -14.81
C LEU A 164 39.47 -19.01 -13.72
N GLY A 165 38.81 -19.24 -12.58
CA GLY A 165 39.27 -20.19 -11.57
C GLY A 165 39.30 -21.65 -12.05
N TYR A 166 38.50 -22.00 -13.07
CA TYR A 166 38.56 -23.29 -13.75
C TYR A 166 39.53 -23.28 -14.93
N CYS A 167 39.76 -22.11 -15.54
CA CYS A 167 40.62 -21.96 -16.72
C CYS A 167 42.10 -21.77 -16.40
N ILE A 168 42.46 -21.23 -15.24
CA ILE A 168 43.85 -20.87 -14.91
C ILE A 168 44.25 -21.55 -13.61
N VAL A 169 45.08 -22.59 -13.73
CA VAL A 169 45.68 -23.32 -12.59
C VAL A 169 47.12 -22.85 -12.43
N THR A 170 47.38 -22.12 -11.35
CA THR A 170 48.72 -21.56 -11.07
C THR A 170 49.62 -22.59 -10.39
N GLY A 171 50.94 -22.37 -10.42
CA GLY A 171 51.90 -23.34 -9.86
C GLY A 171 51.78 -23.56 -8.36
N ASP A 172 51.26 -22.60 -7.60
CA ASP A 172 50.94 -22.73 -6.17
C ASP A 172 49.58 -23.41 -5.91
N GLU A 173 48.77 -23.60 -6.96
CA GLU A 173 47.48 -24.29 -6.88
C GLU A 173 47.58 -25.73 -7.39
N ILE A 174 48.37 -25.96 -8.44
CA ILE A 174 48.36 -27.21 -9.22
C ILE A 174 48.61 -28.47 -8.40
N ASP A 175 49.40 -28.40 -7.32
CA ASP A 175 49.73 -29.53 -6.44
C ASP A 175 49.11 -29.44 -5.03
N ALA A 176 48.52 -28.28 -4.70
CA ALA A 176 48.09 -27.97 -3.34
C ALA A 176 46.57 -27.90 -3.20
N GLN A 177 45.86 -27.43 -4.23
CA GLN A 177 44.41 -27.24 -4.17
C GLN A 177 43.70 -27.38 -5.52
N VAL A 178 42.49 -27.92 -5.50
CA VAL A 178 41.54 -27.90 -6.63
C VAL A 178 40.83 -26.54 -6.68
N PHE A 179 41.04 -25.76 -7.75
CA PHE A 179 40.32 -24.51 -8.05
C PHE A 179 40.14 -23.52 -6.88
N GLY A 180 41.13 -23.44 -5.98
CA GLY A 180 41.08 -22.54 -4.82
C GLY A 180 40.22 -23.00 -3.64
N HIS A 181 39.91 -24.30 -3.52
CA HIS A 181 38.98 -24.82 -2.50
C HIS A 181 39.41 -24.62 -1.04
N HIS A 182 40.68 -24.32 -0.76
CA HIS A 182 41.12 -23.97 0.60
C HIS A 182 40.72 -22.54 1.00
N HIS A 183 40.36 -21.68 0.05
CA HIS A 183 40.02 -20.29 0.33
C HIS A 183 38.49 -20.10 0.40
N PRO A 184 37.88 -19.79 1.56
CA PRO A 184 36.42 -19.85 1.77
C PRO A 184 35.58 -19.11 0.71
N PHE A 185 35.99 -17.89 0.34
CA PHE A 185 35.28 -17.09 -0.67
C PHE A 185 35.40 -17.66 -2.09
N ARG A 186 36.57 -18.23 -2.44
CA ARG A 186 36.79 -18.85 -3.76
C ARG A 186 36.11 -20.20 -3.81
N ASP A 187 36.15 -20.96 -2.72
CA ASP A 187 35.46 -22.24 -2.57
C ASP A 187 33.94 -22.10 -2.77
N GLN A 188 33.34 -21.05 -2.24
CA GLN A 188 31.93 -20.78 -2.51
C GLN A 188 31.68 -20.45 -3.99
N LYS A 189 32.51 -19.58 -4.58
CA LYS A 189 32.35 -19.15 -5.97
C LYS A 189 32.59 -20.26 -6.98
N ARG A 190 33.60 -21.11 -6.78
CA ARG A 190 33.86 -22.27 -7.64
C ARG A 190 32.67 -23.22 -7.66
N ARG A 191 32.00 -23.44 -6.52
CA ARG A 191 30.84 -24.32 -6.45
C ARG A 191 29.66 -23.76 -7.25
N TRP A 192 29.44 -22.44 -7.19
CA TRP A 192 28.44 -21.79 -8.03
C TRP A 192 28.78 -21.87 -9.51
N VAL A 193 30.05 -21.70 -9.88
CA VAL A 193 30.52 -21.88 -11.26
C VAL A 193 30.26 -23.32 -11.73
N PHE A 194 30.56 -24.33 -10.90
CA PHE A 194 30.24 -25.73 -11.20
C PHE A 194 28.74 -25.92 -11.44
N GLU A 195 27.90 -25.41 -10.53
CA GLU A 195 26.44 -25.55 -10.70
C GLU A 195 25.91 -24.87 -11.96
N LEU A 196 26.46 -23.72 -12.34
CA LEU A 196 26.10 -23.03 -13.57
C LEU A 196 26.62 -23.77 -14.81
N ALA A 197 27.85 -24.29 -14.75
CA ALA A 197 28.48 -25.05 -15.84
C ALA A 197 27.71 -26.34 -16.15
N TYR A 198 27.25 -27.06 -15.12
CA TYR A 198 26.57 -28.34 -15.29
C TYR A 198 25.04 -28.23 -15.25
N GLY A 199 24.49 -27.00 -15.22
CA GLY A 199 23.04 -26.78 -15.24
C GLY A 199 22.32 -27.26 -13.96
N LEU A 200 22.99 -27.29 -12.82
CA LEU A 200 22.41 -27.62 -11.51
C LEU A 200 21.71 -26.42 -10.87
N TYR A 201 22.08 -25.19 -11.24
CA TYR A 201 21.48 -23.97 -10.70
C TYR A 201 20.71 -23.19 -11.77
N ASP A 202 19.40 -23.08 -11.57
CA ASP A 202 18.54 -22.13 -12.28
C ASP A 202 18.07 -21.04 -11.30
N ALA A 203 18.52 -19.80 -11.54
CA ALA A 203 18.16 -18.65 -10.71
C ALA A 203 16.64 -18.37 -10.69
N GLU A 204 15.93 -18.69 -11.77
CA GLU A 204 14.48 -18.54 -11.83
C GLU A 204 13.80 -19.62 -11.00
N VAL A 205 14.30 -20.87 -10.99
CA VAL A 205 13.80 -21.92 -10.08
C VAL A 205 14.01 -21.49 -8.63
N ALA A 206 15.18 -20.95 -8.28
CA ALA A 206 15.43 -20.46 -6.92
C ALA A 206 14.44 -19.35 -6.49
N LYS A 207 14.07 -18.43 -7.39
CA LYS A 207 13.03 -17.42 -7.13
C LYS A 207 11.65 -18.04 -6.98
N LEU A 208 11.29 -18.99 -7.83
CA LEU A 208 10.02 -19.69 -7.76
C LEU A 208 9.87 -20.47 -6.45
N VAL A 209 10.91 -21.17 -6.00
CA VAL A 209 10.93 -21.88 -4.70
C VAL A 209 10.76 -20.91 -3.52
N ALA A 210 11.40 -19.74 -3.57
CA ALA A 210 11.22 -18.72 -2.54
C ALA A 210 9.79 -18.14 -2.53
N ALA A 211 9.21 -17.91 -3.72
CA ALA A 211 7.83 -17.46 -3.87
C ALA A 211 6.84 -18.50 -3.36
N LEU A 212 7.06 -19.79 -3.69
CA LEU A 212 6.27 -20.92 -3.21
C LEU A 212 6.21 -20.93 -1.68
N LYS A 213 7.37 -20.86 -1.03
CA LYS A 213 7.46 -20.82 0.43
C LYS A 213 6.70 -19.62 1.03
N SER A 214 6.74 -18.46 0.37
CA SER A 214 5.97 -17.29 0.81
C SER A 214 4.46 -17.52 0.69
N VAL A 215 4.00 -18.20 -0.36
CA VAL A 215 2.58 -18.52 -0.57
C VAL A 215 2.11 -19.55 0.47
N GLU A 216 2.89 -20.60 0.72
CA GLU A 216 2.59 -21.61 1.75
C GLU A 216 2.43 -21.00 3.15
N ILE A 217 3.29 -20.03 3.51
CA ILE A 217 3.17 -19.31 4.80
C ILE A 217 1.83 -18.55 4.88
N LYS A 218 1.40 -17.92 3.79
CA LYS A 218 0.11 -17.20 3.73
C LYS A 218 -1.06 -18.15 3.84
N ILE A 219 -1.03 -19.27 3.12
CA ILE A 219 -2.06 -20.33 3.21
C ILE A 219 -2.15 -20.84 4.64
N GLY A 220 -1.02 -21.17 5.28
CA GLY A 220 -1.02 -21.63 6.68
C GLY A 220 -1.46 -20.57 7.70
N ALA A 221 -1.44 -19.28 7.37
CA ALA A 221 -2.07 -18.25 8.19
C ALA A 221 -3.60 -18.23 8.01
N LEU A 222 -4.08 -18.36 6.78
CA LEU A 222 -5.51 -18.43 6.47
C LEU A 222 -6.16 -19.72 6.99
N ASP A 223 -5.47 -20.86 6.95
CA ASP A 223 -5.98 -22.13 7.52
C ASP A 223 -6.25 -22.00 9.03
N ARG A 224 -5.36 -21.31 9.75
CA ARG A 224 -5.55 -21.02 11.19
C ARG A 224 -6.73 -20.09 11.42
N GLU A 225 -6.93 -19.11 10.55
CA GLU A 225 -8.09 -18.22 10.60
C GLU A 225 -9.38 -19.01 10.32
N GLU A 226 -9.42 -19.85 9.27
CA GLU A 226 -10.58 -20.68 8.91
C GLU A 226 -10.96 -21.66 10.03
N GLU A 227 -9.98 -22.25 10.72
CA GLU A 227 -10.25 -23.12 11.87
C GLU A 227 -10.91 -22.36 13.03
N LEU A 228 -10.45 -21.15 13.34
CA LEU A 228 -11.08 -20.27 14.32
C LEU A 228 -12.51 -19.87 13.89
N GLN A 229 -12.70 -19.61 12.59
CA GLN A 229 -14.01 -19.29 12.02
C GLN A 229 -14.98 -20.49 12.16
N LYS A 230 -14.52 -21.71 11.88
CA LYS A 230 -15.32 -22.94 12.06
C LYS A 230 -15.75 -23.15 13.51
N GLN A 231 -14.85 -22.92 14.47
CA GLN A 231 -15.17 -23.00 15.90
C GLN A 231 -16.22 -21.96 16.30
N PHE A 232 -16.06 -20.71 15.86
CA PHE A 232 -17.04 -19.64 16.10
C PHE A 232 -18.43 -19.95 15.51
N LEU A 233 -18.48 -20.52 14.30
CA LEU A 233 -19.73 -20.93 13.66
C LEU A 233 -20.41 -22.10 14.37
N ALA A 234 -19.64 -23.04 14.92
CA ALA A 234 -20.19 -24.17 15.67
C ALA A 234 -20.91 -23.72 16.97
N GLU A 235 -20.49 -22.60 17.55
CA GLU A 235 -21.06 -22.03 18.78
C GLU A 235 -22.23 -21.07 18.54
N THR A 236 -22.56 -20.76 17.28
CA THR A 236 -23.60 -19.78 16.93
C THR A 236 -24.87 -20.42 16.37
N PRO A 237 -26.06 -19.87 16.69
CA PRO A 237 -27.35 -20.46 16.33
C PRO A 237 -27.77 -20.24 14.85
N PHE A 238 -26.98 -19.51 14.06
CA PHE A 238 -27.30 -19.19 12.67
C PHE A 238 -26.39 -19.98 11.72
N SER A 239 -26.97 -20.89 10.94
CA SER A 239 -26.22 -21.84 10.12
C SER A 239 -26.03 -21.41 8.65
N SER A 240 -26.73 -20.38 8.15
CA SER A 240 -26.56 -19.91 6.77
C SER A 240 -26.84 -18.42 6.56
N SER A 241 -26.12 -17.83 5.60
CA SER A 241 -26.31 -16.44 5.14
C SER A 241 -27.72 -16.20 4.61
N GLU A 242 -28.29 -17.18 3.90
CA GLU A 242 -29.65 -17.10 3.35
C GLU A 242 -30.72 -17.02 4.45
N ALA A 243 -30.53 -17.77 5.54
CA ALA A 243 -31.44 -17.73 6.69
C ALA A 243 -31.42 -16.35 7.37
N LEU A 244 -30.24 -15.72 7.49
CA LEU A 244 -30.10 -14.38 8.06
C LEU A 244 -30.74 -13.31 7.17
N VAL A 245 -30.53 -13.35 5.85
CA VAL A 245 -31.16 -12.42 4.90
C VAL A 245 -32.68 -12.55 4.96
N ARG A 246 -33.20 -13.78 5.00
CA ARG A 246 -34.65 -14.02 5.16
C ARG A 246 -35.16 -13.47 6.48
N ARG A 247 -34.43 -13.69 7.58
CA ARG A 247 -34.80 -13.18 8.91
C ARG A 247 -34.81 -11.64 8.96
N ILE A 248 -33.86 -10.98 8.32
CA ILE A 248 -33.83 -9.52 8.20
C ILE A 248 -35.08 -9.04 7.43
N ALA A 249 -35.42 -9.69 6.32
CA ALA A 249 -36.63 -9.35 5.56
C ALA A 249 -37.93 -9.54 6.36
N GLU A 250 -38.02 -10.61 7.16
CA GLU A 250 -39.15 -10.85 8.08
C GLU A 250 -39.26 -9.73 9.14
N ILE A 251 -38.13 -9.32 9.72
CA ILE A 251 -38.08 -8.22 10.71
C ILE A 251 -38.47 -6.89 10.06
N ASP A 252 -37.99 -6.60 8.84
CA ASP A 252 -38.34 -5.39 8.10
C ASP A 252 -39.84 -5.32 7.78
N SER A 253 -40.45 -6.46 7.42
CA SER A 253 -41.91 -6.56 7.25
C SER A 253 -42.65 -6.27 8.57
N ALA A 254 -42.22 -6.85 9.68
CA ALA A 254 -42.82 -6.64 10.99
C ALA A 254 -42.66 -5.18 11.50
N LEU A 255 -41.56 -4.52 11.16
CA LEU A 255 -41.34 -3.11 11.43
C LEU A 255 -42.28 -2.22 10.59
N ALA A 256 -42.50 -2.57 9.32
CA ALA A 256 -43.43 -1.87 8.43
C ALA A 256 -44.89 -2.01 8.89
N GLU A 257 -45.30 -3.21 9.32
CA GLU A 257 -46.64 -3.47 9.86
C GLU A 257 -46.91 -2.71 11.17
N ASN A 258 -45.92 -2.61 12.07
CA ASN A 258 -46.02 -1.80 13.29
C ASN A 258 -46.17 -0.29 12.98
N ALA A 259 -45.59 0.18 11.88
CA ALA A 259 -45.66 1.58 11.47
C ALA A 259 -47.02 1.94 10.87
N THR A 260 -47.66 1.04 10.12
CA THR A 260 -49.01 1.27 9.56
C THR A 260 -50.10 1.21 10.64
N GLN A 261 -50.03 0.25 11.56
CA GLN A 261 -50.99 0.16 12.68
C GLN A 261 -51.00 1.39 13.59
N SER A 262 -49.85 2.07 13.74
CA SER A 262 -49.75 3.30 14.53
C SER A 262 -50.26 4.56 13.80
N VAL A 263 -50.48 4.50 12.48
CA VAL A 263 -51.03 5.60 11.67
C VAL A 263 -52.54 5.47 11.47
N ASP A 264 -53.06 4.27 11.20
CA ASP A 264 -54.51 4.06 11.00
C ASP A 264 -55.32 4.34 12.28
N GLY A 265 -54.80 4.00 13.46
CA GLY A 265 -55.41 4.38 14.75
C GLY A 265 -55.43 5.89 15.04
N VAL A 266 -54.68 6.71 14.29
CA VAL A 266 -54.69 8.18 14.39
C VAL A 266 -55.81 8.78 13.54
N SER A 267 -56.11 8.19 12.39
CA SER A 267 -57.05 8.77 11.41
C SER A 267 -58.51 8.41 11.67
N GLU A 268 -58.81 7.22 12.19
CA GLU A 268 -60.20 6.75 12.33
C GLU A 268 -60.91 7.30 13.60
N VAL A 269 -60.16 7.70 14.63
CA VAL A 269 -60.71 8.02 15.96
C VAL A 269 -60.91 9.54 16.19
N VAL A 270 -60.19 10.39 15.43
CA VAL A 270 -60.41 11.86 15.46
C VAL A 270 -61.80 12.23 14.92
N ALA A 271 -62.39 11.37 14.09
CA ALA A 271 -63.73 11.57 13.54
C ALA A 271 -64.87 11.14 14.48
N THR A 272 -64.62 10.28 15.48
CA THR A 272 -65.69 9.64 16.26
C THR A 272 -66.03 10.35 17.57
N PHE A 273 -65.15 11.21 18.08
CA PHE A 273 -65.41 11.95 19.32
C PHE A 273 -65.81 13.39 18.99
N ASP A 274 -67.08 13.71 19.26
CA ASP A 274 -67.77 15.02 19.12
C ASP A 274 -67.15 16.17 19.95
N VAL A 275 -65.86 16.08 20.29
CA VAL A 275 -65.03 17.01 21.05
C VAL A 275 -64.83 18.32 20.28
N GLY A 276 -64.77 18.26 18.96
CA GLY A 276 -64.71 19.46 18.11
C GLY A 276 -65.95 20.34 18.28
N LYS A 277 -67.13 19.71 18.24
CA LYS A 277 -68.43 20.38 18.40
C LYS A 277 -68.64 20.90 19.82
N LEU A 278 -68.34 20.10 20.84
CA LEU A 278 -68.38 20.53 22.26
C LEU A 278 -67.48 21.75 22.54
N ARG A 279 -66.29 21.79 21.91
CA ARG A 279 -65.36 22.92 22.03
C ARG A 279 -65.91 24.17 21.33
N GLU A 280 -66.51 24.01 20.15
CA GLU A 280 -67.15 25.10 19.41
C GLU A 280 -68.34 25.67 20.20
N ASP A 281 -69.20 24.81 20.74
CA ASP A 281 -70.35 25.19 21.56
C ASP A 281 -69.93 25.94 22.84
N LEU A 282 -68.85 25.50 23.50
CA LEU A 282 -68.29 26.17 24.67
C LEU A 282 -67.75 27.58 24.34
N LEU A 283 -67.05 27.73 23.21
CA LEU A 283 -66.53 29.02 22.76
C LEU A 283 -67.67 29.98 22.41
N LEU A 284 -68.73 29.47 21.78
CA LEU A 284 -69.89 30.24 21.38
C LEU A 284 -70.73 30.68 22.61
N SER A 285 -70.90 29.81 23.61
CA SER A 285 -71.53 30.17 24.89
C SER A 285 -70.76 31.29 25.60
N ARG A 286 -69.42 31.18 25.66
CA ARG A 286 -68.52 32.21 26.23
C ARG A 286 -68.64 33.57 25.56
N ALA A 287 -68.73 33.58 24.24
CA ALA A 287 -68.89 34.82 23.49
C ALA A 287 -70.23 35.50 23.85
N LYS A 288 -71.33 34.73 23.92
CA LYS A 288 -72.66 35.23 24.29
C LYS A 288 -72.71 35.72 25.74
N ALA A 289 -72.11 34.99 26.68
CA ALA A 289 -72.08 35.39 28.09
C ALA A 289 -71.37 36.73 28.27
N ARG A 290 -70.21 36.93 27.62
CA ARG A 290 -69.51 38.23 27.62
C ARG A 290 -70.36 39.36 27.06
N GLN A 291 -71.03 39.13 25.93
CA GLN A 291 -71.90 40.13 25.32
C GLN A 291 -73.05 40.53 26.26
N ALA A 292 -73.69 39.55 26.93
CA ALA A 292 -74.71 39.83 27.92
C ALA A 292 -74.17 40.65 29.10
N ALA A 293 -72.96 40.34 29.59
CA ALA A 293 -72.32 41.09 30.68
C ALA A 293 -72.02 42.55 30.30
N ASP A 294 -71.59 42.81 29.06
CA ASP A 294 -71.35 44.16 28.54
C ASP A 294 -72.63 44.99 28.49
N GLU A 295 -73.73 44.41 27.98
CA GLU A 295 -75.03 45.10 27.91
C GLU A 295 -75.63 45.36 29.30
N ILE A 296 -75.44 44.46 30.27
CA ILE A 296 -75.80 44.69 31.69
C ILE A 296 -75.12 45.94 32.22
N ARG A 297 -73.79 46.05 32.07
CA ARG A 297 -73.00 47.20 32.55
C ARG A 297 -73.48 48.51 31.92
N LYS A 298 -73.77 48.50 30.62
CA LYS A 298 -74.26 49.67 29.89
C LYS A 298 -75.64 50.12 30.38
N ASN A 299 -76.56 49.18 30.59
CA ASN A 299 -77.92 49.46 31.05
C ASN A 299 -77.93 49.96 32.51
N GLU A 300 -77.08 49.40 33.38
CA GLU A 300 -76.87 49.90 34.75
C GLU A 300 -76.38 51.35 34.78
N GLY A 301 -75.42 51.71 33.91
CA GLY A 301 -74.95 53.09 33.77
C GLY A 301 -76.06 54.04 33.34
N GLN A 302 -76.83 53.68 32.32
CA GLN A 302 -77.96 54.48 31.83
C GLN A 302 -79.06 54.66 32.90
N LEU A 303 -79.37 53.61 33.67
CA LEU A 303 -80.34 53.68 34.76
C LEU A 303 -79.90 54.65 35.86
N LYS A 304 -78.62 54.69 36.18
CA LYS A 304 -78.06 55.63 37.14
C LYS A 304 -78.26 57.07 36.65
N ASP A 305 -77.85 57.37 35.43
CA ASP A 305 -77.96 58.71 34.83
C ASP A 305 -79.43 59.19 34.78
N LEU A 306 -80.36 58.32 34.39
CA LEU A 306 -81.79 58.63 34.36
C LEU A 306 -82.37 58.86 35.76
N THR A 307 -81.90 58.11 36.76
CA THR A 307 -82.34 58.28 38.15
C THR A 307 -81.86 59.62 38.73
N ASP A 308 -80.63 60.02 38.40
CA ASP A 308 -80.09 61.33 38.78
C ASP A 308 -80.87 62.48 38.11
N LEU A 309 -81.19 62.35 36.81
CA LEU A 309 -82.02 63.31 36.07
C LEU A 309 -83.42 63.45 36.69
N LEU A 310 -84.06 62.33 37.05
CA LEU A 310 -85.36 62.33 37.72
C LEU A 310 -85.30 63.09 39.05
N GLY A 311 -84.21 62.94 39.82
CA GLY A 311 -83.98 63.70 41.04
C GLY A 311 -83.88 65.21 40.80
N GLN A 312 -83.19 65.62 39.72
CA GLN A 312 -83.07 67.03 39.33
C GLN A 312 -84.42 67.63 38.93
N LEU A 313 -85.21 66.92 38.12
CA LEU A 313 -86.54 67.37 37.68
C LEU A 313 -87.51 67.52 38.87
N LYS A 314 -87.53 66.56 39.81
CA LYS A 314 -88.35 66.66 41.03
C LYS A 314 -87.95 67.85 41.91
N SER A 315 -86.66 68.15 42.00
CA SER A 315 -86.15 69.32 42.69
C SER A 315 -86.59 70.63 42.03
N GLN A 316 -86.51 70.72 40.70
CA GLN A 316 -87.01 71.86 39.94
C GLN A 316 -88.51 72.07 40.10
N PHE A 317 -89.31 70.99 40.02
CA PHE A 317 -90.75 71.03 40.29
C PHE A 317 -91.04 71.62 41.67
N SER A 318 -90.37 71.15 42.73
CA SER A 318 -90.52 71.68 44.09
C SER A 318 -90.17 73.18 44.21
N ARG A 319 -89.20 73.66 43.43
CA ARG A 319 -88.83 75.08 43.41
C ARG A 319 -89.89 75.93 42.71
N LEU A 320 -90.43 75.46 41.58
CA LEU A 320 -91.52 76.12 40.85
C LEU A 320 -92.82 76.18 41.68
N THR A 321 -93.19 75.07 42.33
CA THR A 321 -94.38 75.02 43.21
C THR A 321 -94.28 76.04 44.34
N ARG A 322 -93.10 76.20 44.95
CA ARG A 322 -92.86 77.23 45.98
C ARG A 322 -93.00 78.66 45.44
N ALA A 323 -92.53 78.91 44.21
CA ALA A 323 -92.68 80.22 43.57
C ALA A 323 -94.14 80.58 43.29
N ILE A 324 -94.95 79.61 42.83
CA ILE A 324 -96.40 79.79 42.55
C ILE A 324 -97.18 80.13 43.84
N ILE A 325 -96.93 79.40 44.93
CA ILE A 325 -97.66 79.59 46.21
C ILE A 325 -97.30 80.92 46.87
N SER A 326 -96.07 81.42 46.69
CA SER A 326 -95.61 82.66 47.32
C SER A 326 -96.28 83.92 46.75
N ASP A 327 -96.79 83.87 45.50
CA ASP A 327 -97.48 85.00 44.86
C ASP A 327 -98.92 85.19 45.41
N GLU A 328 -99.51 84.15 45.99
CA GLU A 328 -100.92 84.10 46.42
C GLU A 328 -101.16 84.65 47.85
N TRP A 329 -100.10 84.90 48.63
CA TRP A 329 -100.21 85.30 50.06
C TRP A 329 -99.59 86.67 50.39
N LEU A 330 -99.07 87.41 49.40
CA LEU A 330 -98.27 88.63 49.62
C LEU A 330 -99.00 89.95 49.29
N VAL A 331 -100.32 89.93 49.03
CA VAL A 331 -101.08 91.12 48.58
C VAL A 331 -102.08 91.66 49.61
N ASP A 332 -102.42 90.93 50.68
CA ASP A 332 -103.45 91.36 51.65
C ASP A 332 -102.90 91.69 53.05
N PHE A 333 -102.17 92.81 53.18
CA PHE A 333 -102.03 93.48 54.48
C PHE A 333 -102.28 94.97 54.33
N ASP A 334 -103.31 95.46 55.01
CA ASP A 334 -103.62 96.88 55.04
C ASP A 334 -102.75 97.61 56.08
N PHE A 335 -102.11 98.68 55.64
CA PHE A 335 -101.31 99.52 56.52
C PHE A 335 -102.18 100.60 57.17
N VAL A 336 -102.79 100.25 58.31
CA VAL A 336 -103.61 101.19 59.10
C VAL A 336 -102.75 102.30 59.72
N VAL A 337 -101.47 102.04 59.97
CA VAL A 337 -100.52 102.97 60.59
C VAL A 337 -99.25 103.06 59.76
N CYS A 338 -98.72 104.28 59.57
CA CYS A 338 -97.54 104.52 58.76
C CYS A 338 -96.30 103.97 59.48
N PRO A 339 -95.59 102.96 58.94
CA PRO A 339 -94.45 102.34 59.62
C PRO A 339 -93.24 103.28 59.78
N ARG A 340 -93.26 104.46 59.14
CA ARG A 340 -92.17 105.45 59.25
C ARG A 340 -92.34 106.42 60.41
N CYS A 341 -93.54 106.95 60.64
CA CYS A 341 -93.78 107.97 61.67
C CYS A 341 -94.78 107.54 62.76
N GLY A 342 -95.46 106.40 62.59
CA GLY A 342 -96.39 105.84 63.57
C GLY A 342 -97.77 106.51 63.60
N SER A 343 -98.08 107.39 62.64
CA SER A 343 -99.38 108.06 62.53
C SER A 343 -100.38 107.19 61.74
N ASP A 344 -101.66 107.28 62.07
CA ASP A 344 -102.74 106.60 61.33
C ASP A 344 -102.76 107.06 59.86
N VAL A 345 -102.99 106.10 58.94
CA VAL A 345 -103.03 106.34 57.49
C VAL A 345 -104.48 106.33 57.04
N GLU A 346 -105.01 107.51 56.73
CA GLU A 346 -106.37 107.68 56.21
C GLU A 346 -106.46 107.09 54.78
N PRO A 347 -107.25 106.02 54.53
CA PRO A 347 -107.29 105.34 53.23
C PRO A 347 -107.78 106.23 52.09
N ALA A 348 -108.63 107.22 52.39
CA ALA A 348 -109.20 108.15 51.42
C ALA A 348 -108.18 109.11 50.77
N ARG A 349 -106.89 109.07 51.15
CA ARG A 349 -105.85 109.93 50.57
C ARG A 349 -105.40 109.54 49.15
N ALA A 350 -105.82 108.39 48.62
CA ALA A 350 -105.48 107.94 47.27
C ALA A 350 -106.71 107.57 46.46
N THR A 351 -106.61 107.72 45.14
CA THR A 351 -107.55 107.16 44.18
C THR A 351 -107.35 105.65 44.08
N ASP A 352 -108.42 104.90 43.76
CA ASP A 352 -108.43 103.42 43.74
C ASP A 352 -107.29 102.77 42.92
N GLU A 353 -106.71 103.49 41.95
CA GLU A 353 -105.63 102.99 41.10
C GLU A 353 -104.22 103.16 41.70
N CYS A 354 -104.08 103.78 42.88
CA CYS A 354 -102.79 104.07 43.50
C CYS A 354 -102.72 103.54 44.92
N CYS A 355 -101.56 103.00 45.32
CA CYS A 355 -101.36 102.53 46.68
C CYS A 355 -101.49 103.70 47.67
N TYR A 356 -102.40 103.59 48.63
CA TYR A 356 -102.69 104.67 49.58
C TYR A 356 -101.52 105.00 50.53
N LEU A 357 -100.52 104.12 50.67
CA LEU A 357 -99.35 104.37 51.52
C LEU A 357 -98.28 105.22 50.82
N CYS A 358 -97.88 104.85 49.60
CA CYS A 358 -96.80 105.52 48.84
C CYS A 358 -97.28 106.40 47.68
N LEU A 359 -98.57 106.36 47.35
CA LEU A 359 -99.24 107.07 46.24
C LEU A 359 -98.72 106.71 44.84
N GLN A 360 -98.08 105.54 44.69
CA GLN A 360 -97.65 105.02 43.38
C GLN A 360 -98.58 103.91 42.89
N THR A 361 -98.66 103.76 41.57
CA THR A 361 -99.38 102.67 40.90
C THR A 361 -98.58 101.36 41.07
N PRO A 362 -99.17 100.28 41.64
CA PRO A 362 -98.47 98.99 41.81
C PRO A 362 -98.02 98.38 40.46
N GLY A 363 -96.80 97.84 40.39
CA GLY A 363 -96.25 97.19 39.19
C GLY A 363 -96.66 95.72 39.04
N SER A 364 -96.84 95.24 37.79
CA SER A 364 -97.27 93.87 37.47
C SER A 364 -96.20 92.81 37.78
N SER A 365 -96.51 91.81 38.60
CA SER A 365 -95.71 90.59 38.76
C SER A 365 -95.80 89.70 37.50
N SER A 366 -94.77 88.88 37.26
CA SER A 366 -94.74 87.86 36.20
C SER A 366 -95.96 86.94 36.32
N SER A 367 -96.71 86.70 35.24
CA SER A 367 -97.99 86.00 35.32
C SER A 367 -97.83 84.56 35.82
N ARG A 368 -98.63 84.19 36.82
CA ARG A 368 -98.84 82.83 37.35
C ARG A 368 -98.95 81.76 36.24
N GLU A 369 -99.52 82.14 35.10
CA GLU A 369 -99.67 81.30 33.90
C GLU A 369 -98.33 80.80 33.35
N ALA A 370 -97.26 81.61 33.37
CA ALA A 370 -95.94 81.20 32.89
C ALA A 370 -95.30 80.14 33.81
N PHE A 371 -95.48 80.24 35.12
CA PHE A 371 -95.00 79.24 36.07
C PHE A 371 -95.82 77.94 36.02
N LEU A 372 -97.13 78.03 35.80
CA LEU A 372 -97.99 76.84 35.61
C LEU A 372 -97.62 76.09 34.33
N ALA A 373 -97.36 76.79 33.22
CA ALA A 373 -96.95 76.15 31.97
C ALA A 373 -95.59 75.42 32.08
N GLU A 374 -94.61 76.01 32.77
CA GLU A 374 -93.32 75.35 33.01
C GLU A 374 -93.44 74.19 34.01
N GLN A 375 -94.34 74.29 34.99
CA GLN A 375 -94.65 73.20 35.92
C GLN A 375 -95.23 71.99 35.18
N ASP A 376 -96.21 72.19 34.30
CA ASP A 376 -96.80 71.12 33.48
C ASP A 376 -95.75 70.44 32.60
N ARG A 377 -94.85 71.22 31.98
CA ARG A 377 -93.74 70.68 31.19
C ARG A 377 -92.81 69.78 32.01
N ILE A 378 -92.43 70.20 33.21
CA ILE A 378 -91.58 69.39 34.10
C ILE A 378 -92.31 68.12 34.55
N VAL A 379 -93.62 68.18 34.82
CA VAL A 379 -94.42 66.99 35.15
C VAL A 379 -94.41 65.98 34.01
N THR A 380 -94.60 66.43 32.76
CA THR A 380 -94.51 65.56 31.60
C THR A 380 -93.12 64.92 31.49
N GLN A 381 -92.04 65.69 31.67
CA GLN A 381 -90.67 65.16 31.63
C GLN A 381 -90.37 64.16 32.76
N ILE A 382 -90.94 64.37 33.96
CA ILE A 382 -90.84 63.41 35.07
C ILE A 382 -91.50 62.09 34.69
N GLN A 383 -92.73 62.13 34.16
CA GLN A 383 -93.47 60.93 33.75
C GLN A 383 -92.77 60.16 32.62
N GLU A 384 -92.25 60.89 31.62
CA GLU A 384 -91.45 60.30 30.54
C GLU A 384 -90.19 59.64 31.09
N THR A 385 -89.45 60.32 31.97
CA THR A 385 -88.22 59.78 32.58
C THR A 385 -88.51 58.55 33.44
N GLU A 386 -89.60 58.53 34.22
CA GLU A 386 -90.03 57.38 35.02
C GLU A 386 -90.41 56.18 34.15
N SER A 387 -91.10 56.41 33.01
CA SER A 387 -91.42 55.37 32.03
C SER A 387 -90.17 54.73 31.43
N VAL A 388 -89.18 55.54 31.04
CA VAL A 388 -87.90 55.06 30.50
C VAL A 388 -87.12 54.25 31.55
N ILE A 389 -87.09 54.71 32.80
CA ILE A 389 -86.45 53.98 33.91
C ILE A 389 -87.11 52.61 34.12
N ALA A 390 -88.44 52.53 34.10
CA ALA A 390 -89.16 51.28 34.28
C ALA A 390 -88.82 50.27 33.17
N SER A 391 -88.85 50.70 31.90
CA SER A 391 -88.49 49.86 30.75
C SER A 391 -87.03 49.38 30.82
N ARG A 392 -86.10 50.24 31.26
CA ARG A 392 -84.68 49.88 31.40
C ARG A 392 -84.45 48.86 32.53
N ARG A 393 -85.16 48.97 33.66
CA ARG A 393 -85.10 47.98 34.74
C ARG A 393 -85.58 46.61 34.30
N GLU A 394 -86.66 46.56 33.52
CA GLU A 394 -87.17 45.31 32.96
C GLU A 394 -86.13 44.66 32.03
N SER A 395 -85.55 45.44 31.11
CA SER A 395 -84.47 44.99 30.22
C SER A 395 -83.22 44.50 30.99
N LEU A 396 -82.83 45.19 32.07
CA LEU A 396 -81.71 44.77 32.91
C LEU A 396 -81.99 43.41 33.59
N SER A 397 -83.22 43.18 34.03
CA SER A 397 -83.62 41.91 34.65
C SER A 397 -83.54 40.74 33.67
N SER A 398 -84.01 40.94 32.42
CA SER A 398 -83.91 39.93 31.36
C SER A 398 -82.46 39.61 30.98
N LEU A 399 -81.59 40.63 30.92
CA LEU A 399 -80.18 40.43 30.58
C LEU A 399 -79.43 39.65 31.67
N ARG A 400 -79.73 39.92 32.94
CA ARG A 400 -79.15 39.17 34.08
C ARG A 400 -79.58 37.71 34.09
N ALA A 401 -80.85 37.43 33.79
CA ALA A 401 -81.34 36.05 33.68
C ALA A 401 -80.63 35.29 32.54
N LEU A 402 -80.48 35.92 31.38
CA LEU A 402 -79.76 35.34 30.23
C LEU A 402 -78.28 35.07 30.55
N HIS A 403 -77.60 35.99 31.23
CA HIS A 403 -76.19 35.81 31.62
C HIS A 403 -76.02 34.62 32.58
N ALA A 404 -76.94 34.45 33.54
CA ALA A 404 -76.90 33.32 34.47
C ALA A 404 -77.07 31.98 33.75
N GLU A 405 -78.03 31.89 32.82
CA GLU A 405 -78.25 30.70 32.00
C GLU A 405 -77.02 30.32 31.16
N LEU A 406 -76.39 31.30 30.51
CA LEU A 406 -75.20 31.06 29.70
C LEU A 406 -74.00 30.61 30.55
N SER A 407 -73.85 31.15 31.77
CA SER A 407 -72.80 30.74 32.69
C SER A 407 -72.94 29.29 33.16
N GLU A 408 -74.18 28.84 33.42
CA GLU A 408 -74.46 27.45 33.78
C GLU A 408 -74.15 26.49 32.60
N GLN A 409 -74.52 26.90 31.38
CA GLN A 409 -74.19 26.13 30.17
C GLN A 409 -72.67 25.98 29.95
N GLU A 410 -71.88 27.02 30.24
CA GLU A 410 -70.42 26.93 30.14
C GLU A 410 -69.82 25.90 31.11
N GLU A 411 -70.29 25.86 32.36
CA GLU A 411 -69.80 24.90 33.36
C GLU A 411 -70.09 23.46 32.94
N ILE A 412 -71.31 23.20 32.43
CA ILE A 412 -71.73 21.88 31.94
C ILE A 412 -70.86 21.45 30.75
N LEU A 413 -70.71 22.31 29.74
CA LEU A 413 -69.92 22.01 28.54
C LEU A 413 -68.43 21.79 28.88
N SER A 414 -67.88 22.57 29.81
CA SER A 414 -66.49 22.43 30.27
C SER A 414 -66.25 21.11 31.02
N ALA A 415 -67.18 20.71 31.89
CA ALA A 415 -67.08 19.43 32.61
C ALA A 415 -67.17 18.22 31.67
N GLN A 416 -68.08 18.27 30.68
CA GLN A 416 -68.22 17.23 29.65
C GLN A 416 -66.96 17.10 28.79
N LEU A 417 -66.35 18.23 28.40
CA LEU A 417 -65.12 18.25 27.62
C LEU A 417 -63.94 17.61 28.40
N ASN A 418 -63.78 17.96 29.67
CA ASN A 418 -62.70 17.43 30.51
C ASN A 418 -62.83 15.92 30.76
N SER A 419 -64.04 15.44 31.07
CA SER A 419 -64.29 14.01 31.29
C SER A 419 -63.98 13.17 30.04
N ARG A 420 -64.37 13.63 28.85
CA ARG A 420 -64.10 12.90 27.59
C ARG A 420 -62.62 12.96 27.18
N THR A 421 -61.87 13.97 27.63
CA THR A 421 -60.45 14.12 27.28
C THR A 421 -59.53 13.27 28.17
N GLN A 422 -59.83 13.11 29.46
CA GLN A 422 -58.97 12.37 30.40
C GLN A 422 -58.90 10.85 30.10
N THR A 423 -60.01 10.22 29.74
CA THR A 423 -60.04 8.77 29.44
C THR A 423 -59.28 8.44 28.14
N PHE A 424 -59.22 9.36 27.18
CA PHE A 424 -58.55 9.17 25.90
C PHE A 424 -57.02 9.23 25.97
N VAL A 425 -56.46 10.02 26.88
CA VAL A 425 -55.00 10.23 26.96
C VAL A 425 -54.28 9.05 27.62
N SER A 426 -54.87 8.40 28.62
CA SER A 426 -54.24 7.30 29.40
C SER A 426 -54.04 6.00 28.59
N ASP A 427 -55.03 5.57 27.82
CA ASP A 427 -54.95 4.31 27.06
C ASP A 427 -54.02 4.43 25.85
N ARG A 428 -53.93 5.64 25.28
CA ARG A 428 -53.10 5.93 24.10
C ARG A 428 -51.61 6.06 24.44
N GLU A 429 -51.27 6.65 25.59
CA GLU A 429 -49.89 6.69 26.08
C GLU A 429 -49.33 5.26 26.25
N SER A 430 -50.14 4.34 26.75
CA SER A 430 -49.76 2.92 26.90
C SER A 430 -49.54 2.22 25.55
N GLN A 431 -50.43 2.41 24.57
CA GLN A 431 -50.29 1.82 23.23
C GLN A 431 -49.08 2.37 22.45
N ILE A 432 -48.80 3.67 22.58
CA ILE A 432 -47.63 4.30 21.95
C ILE A 432 -46.34 3.76 22.59
N ALA A 433 -46.31 3.61 23.91
CA ALA A 433 -45.16 3.06 24.63
C ALA A 433 -44.89 1.59 24.22
N GLU A 434 -45.93 0.77 24.10
CA GLU A 434 -45.82 -0.63 23.68
C GLU A 434 -45.31 -0.74 22.22
N SER A 435 -45.89 0.04 21.30
CA SER A 435 -45.43 0.10 19.90
C SER A 435 -44.00 0.62 19.77
N ALA A 436 -43.59 1.59 20.60
CA ALA A 436 -42.20 2.07 20.64
C ALA A 436 -41.24 1.00 21.16
N SER A 437 -41.62 0.26 22.20
CA SER A 437 -40.84 -0.85 22.76
C SER A 437 -40.64 -1.99 21.75
N ASN A 438 -41.72 -2.43 21.09
CA ASN A 438 -41.64 -3.46 20.05
C ASN A 438 -40.76 -3.05 18.87
N ARG A 439 -40.85 -1.79 18.44
CA ARG A 439 -39.96 -1.25 17.39
C ARG A 439 -38.49 -1.24 17.83
N ALA A 440 -38.20 -0.85 19.07
CA ALA A 440 -36.85 -0.88 19.60
C ALA A 440 -36.29 -2.32 19.68
N TYR A 441 -37.11 -3.28 20.09
CA TYR A 441 -36.73 -4.70 20.12
C TYR A 441 -36.44 -5.26 18.71
N LEU A 442 -37.34 -5.04 17.75
CA LEU A 442 -37.16 -5.49 16.37
C LEU A 442 -35.94 -4.84 15.69
N ALA A 443 -35.71 -3.54 15.94
CA ALA A 443 -34.52 -2.85 15.44
C ALA A 443 -33.22 -3.42 16.03
N ALA A 444 -33.22 -3.81 17.31
CA ALA A 444 -32.07 -4.47 17.94
C ALA A 444 -31.82 -5.87 17.37
N GLU A 445 -32.87 -6.67 17.13
CA GLU A 445 -32.73 -7.96 16.44
C GLU A 445 -32.19 -7.80 15.01
N ARG A 446 -32.67 -6.80 14.27
CA ARG A 446 -32.20 -6.48 12.92
C ARG A 446 -30.71 -6.17 12.90
N ASN A 447 -30.26 -5.27 13.80
CA ASN A 447 -28.86 -4.89 13.90
C ASN A 447 -27.96 -6.09 14.22
N LYS A 448 -28.41 -6.97 15.12
CA LYS A 448 -27.70 -8.20 15.46
C LYS A 448 -27.59 -9.13 14.25
N ALA A 449 -28.68 -9.34 13.51
CA ALA A 449 -28.67 -10.18 12.31
C ALA A 449 -27.74 -9.62 11.20
N GLU A 450 -27.71 -8.30 11.01
CA GLU A 450 -26.79 -7.64 10.07
C GLU A 450 -25.33 -7.78 10.49
N GLU A 451 -25.02 -7.71 11.79
CA GLU A 451 -23.66 -7.92 12.29
C GLU A 451 -23.17 -9.35 12.02
N TYR A 452 -24.02 -10.34 12.24
CA TYR A 452 -23.71 -11.73 11.87
C TYR A 452 -23.52 -11.91 10.36
N LEU A 453 -24.35 -11.25 9.53
CA LEU A 453 -24.21 -11.32 8.08
C LEU A 453 -22.84 -10.78 7.61
N ARG A 454 -22.41 -9.64 8.15
CA ARG A 454 -21.07 -9.06 7.85
C ARG A 454 -19.92 -9.99 8.24
N ILE A 455 -20.06 -10.73 9.34
CA ILE A 455 -19.06 -11.72 9.76
C ILE A 455 -18.98 -12.86 8.73
N LEU A 456 -20.12 -13.38 8.27
CA LEU A 456 -20.17 -14.43 7.25
C LEU A 456 -19.60 -13.98 5.90
N GLU A 457 -19.88 -12.76 5.46
CA GLU A 457 -19.29 -12.19 4.25
C GLU A 457 -17.76 -12.12 4.34
N ARG A 458 -17.24 -11.71 5.50
CA ARG A 458 -15.79 -11.70 5.74
C ARG A 458 -15.18 -13.10 5.66
N PHE A 459 -15.89 -14.13 6.15
CA PHE A 459 -15.42 -15.52 6.04
C PHE A 459 -15.36 -16.00 4.59
N GLN A 460 -16.33 -15.60 3.75
CA GLN A 460 -16.30 -15.89 2.32
C GLN A 460 -15.11 -15.21 1.60
N LEU A 461 -14.74 -13.99 2.01
CA LEU A 461 -13.54 -13.31 1.50
C LEU A 461 -12.25 -14.05 1.89
N THR A 462 -12.17 -14.57 3.12
CA THR A 462 -11.04 -15.41 3.56
C THR A 462 -10.94 -16.68 2.70
N PHE A 463 -12.07 -17.35 2.44
CA PHE A 463 -12.12 -18.57 1.63
C PHE A 463 -11.70 -18.34 0.16
N SER A 464 -12.21 -17.28 -0.47
CA SER A 464 -11.82 -16.92 -1.84
C SER A 464 -10.35 -16.54 -1.94
N SER A 465 -9.83 -15.75 -0.99
CA SER A 465 -8.40 -15.41 -0.92
C SER A 465 -7.52 -16.65 -0.78
N ARG A 466 -7.97 -17.65 -0.02
CA ARG A 466 -7.28 -18.95 0.09
C ARG A 466 -7.25 -19.67 -1.24
N GLN A 467 -8.39 -19.75 -1.93
CA GLN A 467 -8.50 -20.41 -3.23
C GLN A 467 -7.57 -19.78 -4.27
N GLU A 468 -7.49 -18.44 -4.31
CA GLU A 468 -6.54 -17.73 -5.18
C GLU A 468 -5.07 -18.08 -4.87
N LEU A 469 -4.72 -18.19 -3.58
CA LEU A 469 -3.36 -18.58 -3.18
C LEU A 469 -3.05 -20.04 -3.51
N GLU A 470 -4.01 -20.96 -3.41
CA GLU A 470 -3.85 -22.35 -3.84
C GLU A 470 -3.66 -22.46 -5.36
N GLU A 471 -4.37 -21.65 -6.15
CA GLU A 471 -4.17 -21.59 -7.60
C GLU A 471 -2.77 -21.03 -7.95
N GLN A 472 -2.34 -19.97 -7.26
CA GLN A 472 -0.97 -19.45 -7.40
C GLN A 472 0.08 -20.48 -7.00
N LYS A 473 -0.16 -21.24 -5.92
CA LYS A 473 0.72 -22.31 -5.47
C LYS A 473 0.86 -23.37 -6.58
N ALA A 474 -0.25 -23.86 -7.12
CA ALA A 474 -0.25 -24.85 -8.19
C ALA A 474 0.46 -24.34 -9.45
N GLU A 475 0.28 -23.07 -9.82
CA GLU A 475 0.97 -22.45 -10.96
C GLU A 475 2.49 -22.39 -10.74
N ILE A 476 2.93 -22.03 -9.53
CA ILE A 476 4.36 -21.98 -9.18
C ILE A 476 4.96 -23.39 -9.17
N GLU A 477 4.25 -24.38 -8.61
CA GLU A 477 4.67 -25.79 -8.60
C GLU A 477 4.82 -26.35 -10.01
N ASP A 478 3.88 -26.07 -10.93
CA ASP A 478 3.98 -26.47 -12.33
C ASP A 478 5.17 -25.81 -13.05
N LYS A 479 5.42 -24.52 -12.79
CA LYS A 479 6.61 -23.81 -13.33
C LYS A 479 7.92 -24.42 -12.84
N ILE A 480 7.97 -24.87 -11.59
CA ILE A 480 9.14 -25.56 -11.01
C ILE A 480 9.29 -26.94 -11.66
N ALA A 481 8.23 -27.76 -11.68
CA ALA A 481 8.27 -29.12 -12.22
C ALA A 481 8.71 -29.18 -13.69
N ARG A 482 8.26 -28.22 -14.51
CA ARG A 482 8.70 -28.08 -15.91
C ARG A 482 10.19 -27.81 -16.06
N ARG A 483 10.81 -27.12 -15.10
CA ARG A 483 12.24 -26.80 -15.08
C ARG A 483 13.08 -27.89 -14.38
N GLU A 484 12.49 -28.66 -13.47
CA GLU A 484 13.14 -29.80 -12.81
C GLU A 484 13.33 -31.01 -13.72
N LEU A 485 12.54 -31.17 -14.79
CA LEU A 485 12.79 -32.16 -15.84
C LEU A 485 14.18 -32.02 -16.49
N THR A 486 14.82 -30.85 -16.37
CA THR A 486 16.21 -30.59 -16.80
C THR A 486 17.25 -31.15 -15.82
N ALA A 487 16.91 -31.40 -14.54
CA ALA A 487 17.85 -31.87 -13.53
C ALA A 487 18.40 -33.29 -13.78
N SER A 488 17.64 -34.14 -14.49
CA SER A 488 18.12 -35.47 -14.92
C SER A 488 19.27 -35.38 -15.93
N ALA A 489 19.33 -34.30 -16.74
CA ALA A 489 20.44 -34.07 -17.65
C ALA A 489 21.69 -33.61 -16.87
N SER A 490 21.51 -32.82 -15.82
CA SER A 490 22.62 -32.28 -15.01
C SER A 490 23.41 -33.37 -14.29
N GLU A 491 22.77 -34.40 -13.73
CA GLU A 491 23.49 -35.54 -13.13
C GLU A 491 24.26 -36.34 -14.18
N SER A 492 23.68 -36.56 -15.37
CA SER A 492 24.36 -37.28 -16.45
C SER A 492 25.64 -36.56 -16.91
N TYR A 493 25.70 -35.23 -16.84
CA TYR A 493 26.93 -34.50 -17.16
C TYR A 493 28.01 -34.63 -16.07
N ILE A 494 27.62 -34.83 -14.80
CA ILE A 494 28.58 -35.14 -13.72
C ILE A 494 29.15 -36.54 -13.91
N GLU A 495 28.32 -37.51 -14.27
CA GLU A 495 28.78 -38.87 -14.61
C GLU A 495 29.75 -38.85 -15.81
N LEU A 496 29.45 -38.06 -16.85
CA LEU A 496 30.38 -37.86 -17.97
C LEU A 496 31.70 -37.20 -17.55
N LEU A 497 31.68 -36.30 -16.56
CA LEU A 497 32.89 -35.73 -15.96
C LEU A 497 33.70 -36.80 -15.19
N GLU A 498 33.03 -37.65 -14.42
CA GLU A 498 33.66 -38.78 -13.71
C GLU A 498 34.34 -39.73 -14.70
N ASP A 499 33.63 -40.13 -15.76
CA ASP A 499 34.13 -41.01 -16.81
C ASP A 499 35.31 -40.39 -17.56
N ARG A 500 35.21 -39.10 -17.93
CA ARG A 500 36.30 -38.41 -18.63
C ARG A 500 37.55 -38.28 -17.78
N LEU A 501 37.37 -37.92 -16.50
CA LEU A 501 38.48 -37.82 -15.55
C LEU A 501 39.13 -39.19 -15.34
N LEU A 502 38.35 -40.27 -15.19
CA LEU A 502 38.87 -41.62 -15.10
C LEU A 502 39.70 -42.00 -16.35
N GLY A 503 39.20 -41.66 -17.54
CA GLY A 503 39.89 -41.89 -18.80
C GLY A 503 41.25 -41.19 -18.85
N TYR A 504 41.31 -39.91 -18.46
CA TYR A 504 42.57 -39.16 -18.42
C TYR A 504 43.53 -39.66 -17.35
N LEU A 505 43.06 -39.99 -16.14
CA LEU A 505 43.93 -40.58 -15.11
C LEU A 505 44.49 -41.93 -15.51
N SER A 506 43.72 -42.72 -16.27
CA SER A 506 44.19 -43.99 -16.83
C SER A 506 45.30 -43.78 -17.86
N GLN A 507 45.17 -42.76 -18.73
CA GLN A 507 46.21 -42.41 -19.70
C GLN A 507 47.48 -41.88 -19.03
N LEU A 508 47.35 -41.18 -17.90
CA LEU A 508 48.46 -40.69 -17.10
C LEU A 508 49.14 -41.77 -16.23
N ASN A 509 48.72 -43.05 -16.37
CA ASN A 509 49.27 -44.18 -15.62
C ASN A 509 49.34 -43.93 -14.10
N VAL A 510 48.29 -43.30 -13.56
CA VAL A 510 48.22 -42.95 -12.14
C VAL A 510 48.33 -44.23 -11.29
N PRO A 511 49.12 -44.21 -10.18
CA PRO A 511 49.27 -45.39 -9.33
C PRO A 511 47.92 -45.90 -8.85
N HIS A 512 47.70 -47.20 -9.01
CA HIS A 512 46.55 -47.86 -8.43
C HIS A 512 46.75 -47.89 -6.92
N PHE A 513 45.76 -47.43 -6.18
CA PHE A 513 45.68 -47.73 -4.75
C PHE A 513 45.35 -49.22 -4.60
N ASP A 514 45.28 -49.79 -3.39
CA ASP A 514 44.96 -51.22 -3.19
C ASP A 514 43.58 -51.67 -3.77
N ALA A 515 42.81 -50.74 -4.35
CA ALA A 515 41.56 -50.93 -5.09
C ALA A 515 41.70 -50.41 -6.54
N ASP A 516 40.85 -50.90 -7.44
CA ASP A 516 40.78 -50.42 -8.83
C ASP A 516 40.66 -48.88 -8.89
N LEU A 517 41.23 -48.26 -9.93
CA LEU A 517 41.14 -46.83 -10.13
C LEU A 517 39.67 -46.46 -10.37
N SER A 518 39.13 -45.61 -9.50
CA SER A 518 37.77 -45.09 -9.61
C SER A 518 37.74 -43.59 -9.36
N VAL A 519 36.75 -42.92 -9.95
CA VAL A 519 36.58 -41.48 -9.84
C VAL A 519 35.14 -41.21 -9.46
N THR A 520 34.96 -40.38 -8.43
CA THR A 520 33.65 -39.81 -8.11
C THR A 520 33.80 -38.32 -7.82
N ILE A 521 32.83 -37.52 -8.25
CA ILE A 521 32.72 -36.11 -7.90
C ILE A 521 31.78 -36.00 -6.70
N ASN A 522 32.25 -35.37 -5.63
CA ASN A 522 31.42 -35.17 -4.45
C ASN A 522 30.28 -34.19 -4.76
N ARG A 523 29.02 -34.62 -4.68
CA ARG A 523 27.85 -33.76 -5.04
C ARG A 523 27.65 -32.54 -4.12
N LYS A 524 28.31 -32.49 -2.96
CA LYS A 524 28.22 -31.34 -2.02
C LYS A 524 29.34 -30.33 -2.22
N THR A 525 30.57 -30.82 -2.43
CA THR A 525 31.78 -29.99 -2.53
C THR A 525 32.28 -29.82 -3.96
N TYR A 526 31.81 -30.64 -4.90
CA TYR A 526 32.28 -30.75 -6.29
C TYR A 526 33.80 -30.91 -6.38
N LEU A 527 34.37 -31.67 -5.45
CA LEU A 527 35.77 -32.08 -5.47
C LEU A 527 35.87 -33.51 -6.01
N PRO A 528 36.94 -33.84 -6.74
CA PRO A 528 37.20 -35.20 -7.17
C PRO A 528 37.66 -36.04 -5.97
N GLU A 529 37.11 -37.25 -5.90
CA GLU A 529 37.50 -38.33 -5.01
C GLU A 529 38.06 -39.46 -5.89
N ILE A 530 39.31 -39.86 -5.63
CA ILE A 530 40.05 -40.85 -6.44
C ILE A 530 40.24 -42.10 -5.60
N SER A 531 39.68 -43.23 -6.05
CA SER A 531 39.68 -44.50 -5.32
C SER A 531 39.24 -44.35 -3.85
N GLY A 532 38.20 -43.55 -3.62
CA GLY A 532 37.62 -43.28 -2.30
C GLY A 532 38.41 -42.31 -1.41
N ARG A 533 39.45 -41.65 -1.94
CA ARG A 533 40.23 -40.62 -1.22
C ARG A 533 39.92 -39.24 -1.76
N THR A 534 39.73 -38.29 -0.86
CA THR A 534 39.63 -36.87 -1.24
C THR A 534 40.97 -36.34 -1.75
N PHE A 535 40.94 -35.24 -2.50
CA PHE A 535 42.15 -34.59 -3.01
C PHE A 535 43.20 -34.31 -1.92
N ASP A 536 42.79 -33.88 -0.73
CA ASP A 536 43.70 -33.57 0.37
C ASP A 536 44.38 -34.81 0.95
N GLU A 537 43.71 -35.97 0.91
CA GLU A 537 44.19 -37.27 1.39
C GLU A 537 45.15 -37.97 0.42
N LEU A 538 45.37 -37.42 -0.78
CA LEU A 538 46.32 -37.96 -1.74
C LEU A 538 47.76 -37.85 -1.21
N SER A 539 48.51 -38.95 -1.35
CA SER A 539 49.78 -39.19 -0.66
C SER A 539 50.98 -38.42 -1.21
N SER A 540 50.91 -37.84 -2.41
CA SER A 540 52.03 -37.13 -3.03
C SER A 540 51.59 -35.90 -3.82
N GLN A 541 52.44 -34.87 -3.83
CA GLN A 541 52.23 -33.65 -4.63
C GLN A 541 52.19 -33.95 -6.14
N GLY A 542 53.05 -34.84 -6.64
CA GLY A 542 53.01 -35.24 -8.05
C GLY A 542 51.69 -35.89 -8.45
N LEU A 543 51.08 -36.72 -7.59
CA LEU A 543 49.74 -37.26 -7.84
C LEU A 543 48.67 -36.15 -7.84
N LYS A 544 48.76 -35.19 -6.92
CA LYS A 544 47.85 -34.04 -6.89
C LYS A 544 47.93 -33.23 -8.18
N THR A 545 49.13 -33.01 -8.72
CA THR A 545 49.36 -32.40 -10.04
C THR A 545 48.65 -33.17 -11.15
N LEU A 546 48.86 -34.49 -11.25
CA LEU A 546 48.21 -35.33 -12.27
C LEU A 546 46.68 -35.25 -12.19
N VAL A 547 46.13 -35.33 -10.97
CA VAL A 547 44.69 -35.21 -10.74
C VAL A 547 44.15 -33.85 -11.15
N ASN A 548 44.83 -32.76 -10.78
CA ASN A 548 44.41 -31.41 -11.16
C ASN A 548 44.50 -31.17 -12.68
N VAL A 549 45.55 -31.66 -13.35
CA VAL A 549 45.68 -31.57 -14.81
C VAL A 549 44.55 -32.34 -15.49
N ALA A 550 44.35 -33.61 -15.12
CA ALA A 550 43.28 -34.43 -15.68
C ALA A 550 41.88 -33.85 -15.41
N HIS A 551 41.64 -33.35 -14.20
CA HIS A 551 40.36 -32.76 -13.80
C HIS A 551 40.07 -31.46 -14.55
N SER A 552 41.09 -30.61 -14.71
CA SER A 552 40.96 -29.37 -15.48
C SER A 552 40.69 -29.65 -16.95
N LEU A 553 41.40 -30.61 -17.56
CA LEU A 553 41.12 -31.05 -18.93
C LEU A 553 39.70 -31.61 -19.05
N ALA A 554 39.31 -32.52 -18.15
CA ALA A 554 37.99 -33.15 -18.19
C ALA A 554 36.85 -32.13 -18.15
N HIS A 555 36.96 -31.09 -17.31
CA HIS A 555 36.00 -29.99 -17.29
C HIS A 555 35.83 -29.32 -18.66
N HIS A 556 36.93 -29.00 -19.34
CA HIS A 556 36.88 -28.31 -20.62
C HIS A 556 36.39 -29.23 -21.74
N THR A 557 36.87 -30.46 -21.79
CA THR A 557 36.52 -31.38 -22.87
C THR A 557 35.08 -31.89 -22.77
N VAL A 558 34.60 -32.19 -21.56
CA VAL A 558 33.16 -32.51 -21.34
C VAL A 558 32.29 -31.32 -21.69
N ALA A 559 32.72 -30.10 -21.34
CA ALA A 559 31.96 -28.91 -21.67
C ALA A 559 31.90 -28.65 -23.19
N ILE A 560 32.99 -28.87 -23.91
CA ILE A 560 33.01 -28.74 -25.37
C ILE A 560 32.11 -29.80 -26.02
N ASP A 561 32.23 -31.07 -25.61
CA ASP A 561 31.50 -32.18 -26.24
C ASP A 561 29.98 -32.10 -26.03
N ASN A 562 29.56 -31.57 -24.88
CA ASN A 562 28.14 -31.50 -24.50
C ASN A 562 27.55 -30.11 -24.64
N ASN A 563 28.31 -29.16 -25.19
CA ASN A 563 27.92 -27.76 -25.23
C ASN A 563 27.45 -27.31 -23.82
N LEU A 564 28.36 -27.33 -22.84
CA LEU A 564 28.23 -26.65 -21.53
C LEU A 564 29.00 -25.32 -21.46
N PRO A 565 28.56 -24.32 -20.67
CA PRO A 565 29.12 -22.97 -20.68
C PRO A 565 30.47 -22.92 -19.95
N MET A 566 31.55 -23.30 -20.64
CA MET A 566 32.93 -23.19 -20.14
C MET A 566 33.78 -22.46 -21.18
N PRO A 567 34.64 -21.48 -20.80
CA PRO A 567 35.56 -20.86 -21.75
C PRO A 567 36.54 -21.89 -22.34
N GLY A 568 36.77 -21.85 -23.65
CA GLY A 568 37.74 -22.71 -24.35
C GLY A 568 39.22 -22.39 -24.10
N LEU A 569 39.61 -22.07 -22.86
CA LEU A 569 40.97 -21.70 -22.48
C LEU A 569 41.41 -22.45 -21.21
N LEU A 570 42.55 -23.13 -21.27
CA LEU A 570 43.19 -23.77 -20.11
C LEU A 570 44.65 -23.33 -20.00
N VAL A 571 45.04 -22.78 -18.85
CA VAL A 571 46.41 -22.37 -18.53
C VAL A 571 46.89 -23.19 -17.35
N LEU A 572 47.99 -23.91 -17.53
CA LEU A 572 48.59 -24.78 -16.53
C LEU A 572 50.01 -24.30 -16.23
N ASP A 573 50.26 -23.84 -15.00
CA ASP A 573 51.58 -23.41 -14.55
C ASP A 573 52.20 -24.46 -13.61
N GLY A 574 53.46 -24.81 -13.87
CA GLY A 574 54.24 -25.67 -12.98
C GLY A 574 54.02 -27.17 -13.17
N LEU A 575 53.85 -27.64 -14.41
CA LEU A 575 53.68 -29.08 -14.71
C LEU A 575 54.82 -29.95 -14.15
N SER A 576 56.08 -29.50 -14.23
CA SER A 576 57.25 -30.25 -13.71
C SER A 576 57.76 -29.80 -12.35
N ALA A 577 57.08 -28.85 -11.68
CA ALA A 577 57.61 -28.17 -10.49
C ALA A 577 57.92 -29.11 -9.30
N ASN A 578 57.17 -30.21 -9.16
CA ASN A 578 57.26 -31.15 -8.03
C ASN A 578 57.62 -32.59 -8.43
N ALA A 579 58.06 -32.79 -9.68
CA ALA A 579 58.50 -34.09 -10.16
C ALA A 579 60.01 -34.27 -9.87
N GLY A 580 60.39 -35.44 -9.33
CA GLY A 580 61.80 -35.77 -9.14
C GLY A 580 62.55 -35.87 -10.48
N ARG A 581 63.85 -35.58 -10.46
CA ARG A 581 64.69 -35.50 -11.68
C ARG A 581 65.17 -36.85 -12.24
N ARG A 582 64.63 -37.99 -11.79
CA ARG A 582 65.08 -39.34 -12.20
C ARG A 582 63.95 -40.38 -12.08
N GLY A 583 63.85 -41.26 -13.08
CA GLY A 583 63.03 -42.48 -13.01
C GLY A 583 61.54 -42.24 -13.25
N PHE A 584 60.68 -42.87 -12.45
CA PHE A 584 59.21 -42.88 -12.59
C PHE A 584 58.53 -41.50 -12.67
N ASP A 585 59.17 -40.43 -12.19
CA ASP A 585 58.60 -39.07 -12.24
C ASP A 585 58.78 -38.41 -13.62
N GLU A 586 59.80 -38.81 -14.39
CA GLU A 586 60.06 -38.32 -15.75
C GLU A 586 59.04 -38.89 -16.75
N ASP A 587 58.68 -40.18 -16.58
CA ASP A 587 57.65 -40.85 -17.37
C ASP A 587 56.26 -40.21 -17.17
N ARG A 588 55.94 -39.76 -15.94
CA ARG A 588 54.69 -39.06 -15.67
C ARG A 588 54.60 -37.69 -16.33
N ILE A 589 55.70 -36.94 -16.35
CA ILE A 589 55.75 -35.66 -17.06
C ILE A 589 55.55 -35.91 -18.56
N ARG A 590 56.24 -36.90 -19.12
CA ARG A 590 56.06 -37.36 -20.50
C ARG A 590 54.60 -37.68 -20.79
N ASP A 591 53.95 -38.49 -19.97
CA ASP A 591 52.54 -38.88 -20.13
C ASP A 591 51.61 -37.65 -20.08
N MET A 592 51.87 -36.67 -19.21
CA MET A 592 51.13 -35.41 -19.20
C MET A 592 51.25 -34.65 -20.52
N TYR A 593 52.47 -34.47 -21.05
CA TYR A 593 52.65 -33.75 -22.32
C TYR A 593 52.01 -34.50 -23.49
N GLN A 594 52.08 -35.83 -23.51
CA GLN A 594 51.39 -36.64 -24.53
C GLN A 594 49.88 -36.46 -24.45
N LEU A 595 49.30 -36.45 -23.24
CA LEU A 595 47.89 -36.16 -23.04
C LEU A 595 47.52 -34.74 -23.50
N LEU A 596 48.33 -33.73 -23.18
CA LEU A 596 48.06 -32.35 -23.62
C LEU A 596 48.13 -32.22 -25.15
N MET A 597 49.08 -32.91 -25.79
CA MET A 597 49.19 -32.94 -27.25
C MET A 597 48.00 -33.64 -27.90
N SER A 598 47.59 -34.81 -27.38
CA SER A 598 46.45 -35.55 -27.93
C SER A 598 45.14 -34.78 -27.79
N VAL A 599 44.88 -34.19 -26.62
CA VAL A 599 43.72 -33.34 -26.40
C VAL A 599 43.77 -32.09 -27.30
N SER A 600 44.94 -31.47 -27.45
CA SER A 600 45.09 -30.33 -28.36
C SER A 600 44.81 -30.70 -29.82
N GLU A 601 45.18 -31.89 -30.26
CA GLU A 601 44.93 -32.35 -31.63
C GLU A 601 43.44 -32.65 -31.83
N GLU A 602 42.79 -33.29 -30.86
CA GLU A 602 41.37 -33.65 -30.91
C GLU A 602 40.43 -32.42 -30.87
N TYR A 603 40.73 -31.47 -30.00
CA TYR A 603 39.88 -30.30 -29.78
C TYR A 603 40.26 -29.10 -30.65
N GLY A 604 41.49 -29.09 -31.17
CA GLY A 604 41.99 -28.10 -32.11
C GLY A 604 41.80 -26.67 -31.61
N ASP A 605 40.95 -25.93 -32.29
CA ASP A 605 40.75 -24.52 -32.06
C ASP A 605 39.61 -24.19 -31.07
N ARG A 606 38.91 -25.22 -30.59
CA ARG A 606 37.87 -25.15 -29.55
C ARG A 606 38.45 -25.07 -28.13
N LEU A 607 39.69 -25.52 -27.94
CA LEU A 607 40.41 -25.45 -26.67
C LEU A 607 41.84 -24.94 -26.89
N GLN A 608 42.16 -23.78 -26.32
CA GLN A 608 43.52 -23.30 -26.24
C GLN A 608 44.15 -23.73 -24.92
N ILE A 609 45.25 -24.47 -24.99
CA ILE A 609 46.03 -24.90 -23.83
C ILE A 609 47.33 -24.08 -23.78
N ILE A 610 47.64 -23.49 -22.64
CA ILE A 610 48.89 -22.79 -22.38
C ILE A 610 49.60 -23.52 -21.24
N ALA A 611 50.59 -24.34 -21.59
CA ALA A 611 51.44 -25.05 -20.65
C ALA A 611 52.65 -24.19 -20.32
N VAL A 612 52.84 -23.88 -19.03
CA VAL A 612 53.95 -23.07 -18.53
C VAL A 612 54.82 -23.92 -17.64
N ASP A 613 56.07 -24.12 -18.03
CA ASP A 613 56.91 -25.10 -17.37
C ASP A 613 58.41 -24.79 -17.40
N ASN A 614 59.17 -25.41 -16.50
CA ASN A 614 60.62 -25.25 -16.42
C ASN A 614 61.38 -26.25 -17.27
N ASP A 615 60.89 -27.49 -17.35
CA ASP A 615 61.68 -28.63 -17.83
C ASP A 615 60.78 -29.63 -18.56
N PRO A 616 60.38 -29.31 -19.80
CA PRO A 616 59.61 -30.22 -20.64
C PRO A 616 60.45 -31.45 -21.04
N PRO A 617 59.82 -32.61 -21.31
CA PRO A 617 60.50 -33.86 -21.59
C PRO A 617 61.34 -33.78 -22.87
N ALA A 618 62.65 -34.03 -22.74
CA ALA A 618 63.64 -33.76 -23.78
C ALA A 618 63.44 -34.58 -25.06
N ASP A 619 62.90 -35.80 -24.95
CA ASP A 619 62.66 -36.68 -26.07
C ASP A 619 61.41 -36.27 -26.89
N LEU A 620 60.46 -35.56 -26.29
CA LEU A 620 59.30 -34.98 -26.99
C LEU A 620 59.61 -33.59 -27.57
N TRP A 621 60.83 -33.08 -27.38
CA TRP A 621 61.20 -31.73 -27.79
C TRP A 621 61.04 -31.48 -29.30
N GLY A 622 61.20 -32.52 -30.13
CA GLY A 622 60.96 -32.43 -31.56
C GLY A 622 59.56 -31.88 -31.87
N ASP A 623 58.53 -32.41 -31.22
CA ASP A 623 57.15 -31.99 -31.40
C ASP A 623 56.85 -30.70 -30.61
N LEU A 624 57.30 -30.62 -29.35
CA LEU A 624 57.04 -29.50 -28.45
C LEU A 624 57.68 -28.19 -28.92
N SER A 625 58.82 -28.24 -29.61
CA SER A 625 59.50 -27.05 -30.14
C SER A 625 58.62 -26.27 -31.14
N SER A 626 57.73 -26.95 -31.87
CA SER A 626 56.79 -26.29 -32.79
C SER A 626 55.64 -25.55 -32.07
N MET A 627 55.41 -25.93 -30.81
CA MET A 627 54.41 -25.40 -29.88
C MET A 627 55.00 -24.35 -28.93
N GLU A 628 56.33 -24.20 -28.88
CA GLU A 628 56.99 -23.17 -28.07
C GLU A 628 56.62 -21.77 -28.59
N VAL A 629 55.94 -20.99 -27.75
CA VAL A 629 55.52 -19.61 -28.07
C VAL A 629 56.29 -18.56 -27.30
N LEU A 630 56.95 -18.95 -26.21
CA LEU A 630 57.75 -18.06 -25.39
C LEU A 630 58.85 -18.83 -24.65
N HIS A 631 60.10 -18.48 -24.96
CA HIS A 631 61.28 -18.96 -24.26
C HIS A 631 61.85 -17.85 -23.36
N LEU A 632 61.92 -18.08 -22.06
CA LEU A 632 62.39 -17.10 -21.07
C LEU A 632 63.74 -17.51 -20.46
N THR A 633 64.74 -16.66 -20.63
CA THR A 633 66.07 -16.84 -20.05
C THR A 633 66.37 -15.74 -19.03
N GLN A 634 67.51 -15.84 -18.33
CA GLN A 634 67.93 -14.78 -17.40
C GLN A 634 68.31 -13.48 -18.14
N GLU A 635 68.75 -13.59 -19.39
CA GLU A 635 69.09 -12.46 -20.26
C GLU A 635 67.85 -11.90 -20.97
N ASP A 636 66.85 -12.75 -21.24
CA ASP A 636 65.61 -12.39 -21.91
C ASP A 636 64.38 -12.69 -21.04
N LYS A 637 64.27 -11.98 -19.92
CA LYS A 637 63.14 -12.10 -18.96
C LYS A 637 61.84 -11.54 -19.53
N LEU A 638 60.70 -11.97 -18.98
CA LEU A 638 59.39 -11.53 -19.46
C LEU A 638 59.29 -10.01 -19.61
N ILE A 639 59.67 -9.27 -18.57
CA ILE A 639 59.81 -7.81 -18.58
C ILE A 639 61.26 -7.46 -18.90
N ARG A 640 61.46 -6.66 -19.95
CA ARG A 640 62.77 -6.16 -20.35
C ARG A 640 62.97 -4.76 -19.80
N PHE A 641 63.98 -4.59 -18.95
CA PHE A 641 64.39 -3.27 -18.48
C PHE A 641 65.22 -2.56 -19.54
N PRO A 642 65.03 -1.25 -19.77
CA PRO A 642 65.99 -0.47 -20.54
C PRO A 642 67.37 -0.55 -19.84
N PRO A 643 68.48 -0.64 -20.60
CA PRO A 643 69.81 -0.72 -20.01
C PRO A 643 70.06 0.53 -19.15
N VAL A 644 70.49 0.30 -17.90
CA VAL A 644 70.90 1.39 -16.99
C VAL A 644 72.13 2.06 -17.61
N VAL A 645 71.97 3.28 -18.10
CA VAL A 645 73.10 4.10 -18.54
C VAL A 645 73.85 4.54 -17.29
N VAL A 646 74.89 3.80 -16.91
CA VAL A 646 75.82 4.23 -15.87
C VAL A 646 76.59 5.44 -16.44
N PRO A 647 76.56 6.62 -15.80
CA PRO A 647 77.34 7.76 -16.26
C PRO A 647 78.81 7.37 -16.26
N ASN A 648 79.42 7.40 -17.44
CA ASN A 648 80.83 7.14 -17.63
C ASN A 648 81.62 8.13 -16.76
N GLN A 649 82.33 7.63 -15.73
CA GLN A 649 83.29 8.45 -14.99
C GLN A 649 84.36 8.88 -15.98
N ALA A 650 84.28 10.15 -16.39
CA ALA A 650 85.28 10.79 -17.19
C ALA A 650 86.64 10.66 -16.50
N ALA A 651 87.60 10.14 -17.26
CA ALA A 651 89.02 10.21 -16.95
C ALA A 651 89.41 11.66 -16.70
N GLY A 652 89.63 12.01 -15.44
CA GLY A 652 90.35 13.21 -15.04
C GLY A 652 91.83 12.87 -14.99
N THR A 653 92.55 13.24 -16.05
CA THR A 653 93.99 13.49 -16.03
C THR A 653 94.29 14.65 -15.08
N GLU A 654 95.12 14.40 -14.07
CA GLU A 654 96.22 15.29 -13.66
C GLU A 654 97.50 14.47 -13.56
#